data_AF-A0A6N0KSJ9-F1
#
_entry.id   AF-A0A6N0KSJ9-F1
#
_cell.length_a   1.000
_cell.length_b   1.000
_cell.length_c   1.000
_cell.angle_alpha   90.00
_cell.angle_beta   90.00
_cell.angle_gamma   90.00
#
_symmetry.space_group_name_H-M   'P 1'
#
loop_
_entity.id
_entity.type
_entity.pdbx_description
1 polymer ?
#
loop_
_entity_poly.entity_id
_entity_poly.type
_entity_poly.pdbx_seq_one_letter_code
_entity_poly.pdbx_strand_id
1 'polypeptide(L)'
;MSDLYKPQTLKLYAQQAGSVRLTLDWFANKAFYPPRAGVHIKPLINGQAAFDAVHAAMEAARHSIDIITWGFDPAMRFKRPDGPRIGELLQTKGREGVQARVLVWSNQLARLKENTIPGAGVGGSGGTWAGSGVASGSAVDNEVLRLEQRRQHNLNLIARQQEALERSERLHREGRLPSFDPRGAAHARARIAELEAENAEIQRTLDSSEAQGYGGKRGSGGTRQDPWGQIFTRDWFKAVRGGGLQNVEFRTRDFEQTARPVMNGEQVRLVNGRLQSLIHLLRADGIDDLGIGQLLVLTQFASHHQKMVLVDYGSPQAIGFVMGHNMHRNYWDTSAHLFDDRAAGRDPGFGPWQDISMQVQGPVLADLSRNFSEAWDLETPWYKRWFSTPSLTAERDALPLPKIATPASNSVAQICRTQPQDDERSILEHYLKALGNATDYVYMENQYFRYAGFAERLRKTAQVRKARGVPGDLYLFVVTNTPDSSDASKTTYDMMKGLGQEQLMPQVQRDLAHDLREKREQLKQVRENLHPDPYVRRGQENNIERLERKIEALEEKGVTPEVEQRLGDLGAQEIPGLAKNTGEDDKPYQLAEVPGLKVVVATLATSDPAPGSPPPARLSAEAEAALGAPPLKARYKHIYVHSKLLLVDDLYTLLSSANINVRSMHGDSELGIAQPNPDLARAMREELWGAHVGRLAETTEKNFELWNQKMDDNWKAQVADEPFTSHLLRFWDVTTPYSQNLTVD
;
A
#
# COMPACT_ATOMS: atom_id res chain seq x y z
N MET A 1 32.18 -9.32 -9.06
CA MET A 1 31.61 -8.51 -7.95
C MET A 1 32.51 -8.42 -6.70
N SER A 2 33.54 -9.25 -6.51
CA SER A 2 34.34 -9.27 -5.25
C SER A 2 35.33 -8.10 -5.06
N ASP A 3 35.64 -7.31 -6.08
CA ASP A 3 36.63 -6.23 -5.99
C ASP A 3 36.04 -4.85 -5.62
N LEU A 4 34.72 -4.65 -5.73
CA LEU A 4 34.07 -3.34 -5.47
C LEU A 4 34.00 -2.98 -3.97
N TYR A 5 34.12 -3.96 -3.07
CA TYR A 5 33.96 -3.78 -1.62
C TYR A 5 35.22 -4.09 -0.80
N LYS A 6 36.38 -4.26 -1.46
CA LYS A 6 37.64 -4.40 -0.73
C LYS A 6 38.01 -3.06 -0.09
N PRO A 7 38.49 -3.03 1.17
CA PRO A 7 39.01 -1.81 1.77
C PRO A 7 40.05 -1.17 0.84
N GLN A 8 39.80 0.07 0.42
CA GLN A 8 40.73 0.82 -0.41
C GLN A 8 41.31 1.98 0.41
N THR A 9 42.63 2.16 0.32
CA THR A 9 43.27 3.38 0.79
C THR A 9 43.27 4.39 -0.35
N LEU A 10 42.31 5.33 -0.32
CA LEU A 10 42.25 6.43 -1.27
C LEU A 10 43.17 7.56 -0.79
N LYS A 11 44.21 7.89 -1.57
CA LYS A 11 45.00 9.10 -1.36
C LYS A 11 44.40 10.23 -2.19
N LEU A 12 43.74 11.17 -1.53
CA LEU A 12 43.14 12.34 -2.17
C LEU A 12 44.21 13.45 -2.25
N TYR A 13 44.53 13.89 -3.47
CA TYR A 13 45.42 15.02 -3.71
C TYR A 13 44.58 16.16 -4.29
N ALA A 14 44.46 17.27 -3.55
CA ALA A 14 43.75 18.45 -4.04
C ALA A 14 44.58 19.10 -5.16
N GLN A 15 44.20 18.87 -6.42
CA GLN A 15 44.84 19.51 -7.57
C GLN A 15 44.18 20.85 -7.96
N GLN A 16 42.95 21.10 -7.47
CA GLN A 16 42.18 22.34 -7.60
C GLN A 16 41.27 22.52 -6.37
N ALA A 17 40.61 23.68 -6.22
CA ALA A 17 39.55 23.90 -5.24
C ALA A 17 38.34 22.98 -5.54
N GLY A 18 38.36 21.77 -4.99
CA GLY A 18 37.27 20.80 -5.05
C GLY A 18 36.88 20.32 -3.66
N SER A 19 35.62 19.99 -3.46
CA SER A 19 35.10 19.42 -2.21
C SER A 19 34.81 17.94 -2.38
N VAL A 20 35.17 17.12 -1.39
CA VAL A 20 34.76 15.71 -1.30
C VAL A 20 33.74 15.57 -0.16
N ARG A 21 32.63 14.88 -0.41
CA ARG A 21 31.63 14.56 0.61
C ARG A 21 31.79 13.08 1.00
N LEU A 22 32.22 12.83 2.24
CA LEU A 22 32.21 11.50 2.84
C LEU A 22 30.82 11.24 3.43
N THR A 23 30.30 10.04 3.25
CA THR A 23 28.99 9.63 3.76
C THR A 23 29.13 8.27 4.45
N LEU A 24 28.16 7.89 5.28
CA LEU A 24 28.09 6.54 5.84
C LEU A 24 27.95 5.48 4.73
N ASP A 25 28.25 4.23 5.05
CA ASP A 25 27.98 3.13 4.12
C ASP A 25 26.47 2.87 4.04
N TRP A 26 25.84 3.39 2.97
CA TRP A 26 24.40 3.31 2.73
C TRP A 26 24.00 2.19 1.76
N PHE A 27 24.92 1.71 0.92
CA PHE A 27 24.61 0.84 -0.21
C PHE A 27 24.67 -0.63 0.18
N ALA A 28 23.81 -1.48 -0.40
CA ALA A 28 23.85 -2.91 -0.13
C ALA A 28 25.09 -3.55 -0.79
N ASN A 29 25.85 -4.31 -0.01
CA ASN A 29 27.09 -4.95 -0.46
C ASN A 29 26.81 -6.22 -1.28
N LYS A 30 25.66 -6.86 -1.05
CA LYS A 30 25.25 -8.09 -1.74
C LYS A 30 24.22 -7.85 -2.86
N ALA A 31 24.04 -6.61 -3.28
CA ALA A 31 23.16 -6.31 -4.40
C ALA A 31 23.72 -6.85 -5.72
N PHE A 32 22.83 -7.30 -6.59
CA PHE A 32 23.19 -7.72 -7.94
C PHE A 32 23.66 -6.55 -8.79
N TYR A 33 23.07 -5.36 -8.57
CA TYR A 33 23.44 -4.13 -9.26
C TYR A 33 24.36 -3.25 -8.38
N PRO A 34 25.45 -2.71 -8.95
CA PRO A 34 26.34 -1.81 -8.21
C PRO A 34 25.74 -0.41 -8.06
N PRO A 35 26.22 0.41 -7.12
CA PRO A 35 25.92 1.83 -7.09
C PRO A 35 26.38 2.54 -8.37
N ARG A 36 25.53 3.40 -8.93
CA ARG A 36 25.74 4.17 -10.15
C ARG A 36 25.81 5.66 -9.82
N ALA A 37 26.88 6.35 -10.24
CA ALA A 37 26.98 7.81 -10.16
C ALA A 37 26.30 8.49 -11.36
N GLY A 38 25.95 9.77 -11.22
CA GLY A 38 25.31 10.54 -12.30
C GLY A 38 23.82 10.20 -12.47
N VAL A 39 23.14 9.88 -11.37
CA VAL A 39 21.71 9.51 -11.39
C VAL A 39 20.86 10.70 -10.99
N HIS A 40 19.89 11.06 -11.81
CA HIS A 40 18.85 12.04 -11.45
C HIS A 40 17.57 11.30 -11.06
N ILE A 41 16.99 11.66 -9.92
CA ILE A 41 15.72 11.13 -9.42
C ILE A 41 14.77 12.29 -9.19
N LYS A 42 13.53 12.14 -9.66
CA LYS A 42 12.41 13.01 -9.34
C LYS A 42 11.32 12.18 -8.63
N PRO A 43 10.94 12.52 -7.39
CA PRO A 43 9.84 11.85 -6.70
C PRO A 43 8.51 12.22 -7.35
N LEU A 44 7.57 11.29 -7.35
CA LEU A 44 6.22 11.44 -7.89
C LEU A 44 5.24 10.93 -6.83
N ILE A 45 4.66 11.86 -6.07
CA ILE A 45 3.72 11.56 -4.99
C ILE A 45 2.31 11.50 -5.58
N ASN A 46 1.59 10.43 -5.24
CA ASN A 46 0.26 10.08 -5.71
C ASN A 46 0.13 9.81 -7.21
N GLY A 47 -1.01 9.21 -7.56
CA GLY A 47 -1.24 8.66 -8.88
C GLY A 47 -1.25 9.70 -10.00
N GLN A 48 -1.77 10.90 -9.75
CA GLN A 48 -1.78 11.97 -10.75
C GLN A 48 -0.37 12.29 -11.24
N ALA A 49 0.56 12.63 -10.33
CA ALA A 49 1.93 12.96 -10.70
C ALA A 49 2.66 11.77 -11.33
N ALA A 50 2.46 10.57 -10.77
CA ALA A 50 3.10 9.34 -11.26
C ALA A 50 2.64 8.98 -12.69
N PHE A 51 1.34 8.89 -12.91
CA PHE A 51 0.78 8.49 -14.20
C PHE A 51 0.90 9.57 -15.26
N ASP A 52 0.87 10.86 -14.89
CA ASP A 52 1.12 11.96 -15.85
C ASP A 52 2.54 11.90 -16.39
N ALA A 53 3.53 11.67 -15.52
CA ALA A 53 4.93 11.55 -15.93
C ALA A 53 5.18 10.31 -16.81
N VAL A 54 4.60 9.16 -16.44
CA VAL A 54 4.67 7.94 -17.24
C VAL A 54 3.98 8.12 -18.59
N HIS A 55 2.80 8.73 -18.63
CA HIS A 55 2.09 9.05 -19.87
C HIS A 55 2.94 9.93 -20.78
N ALA A 56 3.51 11.02 -20.25
CA ALA A 56 4.34 11.92 -21.04
C ALA A 56 5.55 11.21 -21.65
N ALA A 57 6.21 10.33 -20.88
CA ALA A 57 7.31 9.51 -21.39
C ALA A 57 6.85 8.56 -22.51
N MET A 58 5.75 7.83 -22.30
CA MET A 58 5.22 6.88 -23.30
C MET A 58 4.74 7.58 -24.58
N GLU A 59 4.11 8.73 -24.45
CA GLU A 59 3.66 9.56 -25.57
C GLU A 59 4.85 10.04 -26.41
N ALA A 60 5.95 10.45 -25.76
CA ALA A 60 7.18 10.90 -26.41
C ALA A 60 8.06 9.76 -26.96
N ALA A 61 7.75 8.50 -26.66
CA ALA A 61 8.57 7.34 -27.03
C ALA A 61 8.76 7.23 -28.55
N ARG A 62 9.96 6.85 -28.99
CA ARG A 62 10.33 6.68 -30.41
C ARG A 62 10.83 5.29 -30.76
N HIS A 63 11.22 4.51 -29.76
CA HIS A 63 11.90 3.23 -29.97
C HIS A 63 11.27 2.10 -29.16
N SER A 64 11.09 2.28 -27.85
CA SER A 64 10.58 1.20 -27.02
C SER A 64 9.88 1.66 -25.75
N ILE A 65 8.90 0.88 -25.31
CA ILE A 65 8.22 1.02 -24.02
C ILE A 65 8.23 -0.36 -23.35
N ASP A 66 8.97 -0.50 -22.26
CA ASP A 66 9.14 -1.76 -21.53
C ASP A 66 8.49 -1.61 -20.13
N ILE A 67 7.46 -2.40 -19.80
CA ILE A 67 6.65 -2.28 -18.58
C ILE A 67 6.68 -3.61 -17.80
N ILE A 68 7.04 -3.55 -16.51
CA ILE A 68 6.76 -4.60 -15.53
C ILE A 68 5.77 -4.05 -14.51
N THR A 69 4.68 -4.79 -14.25
CA THR A 69 3.73 -4.43 -13.20
C THR A 69 3.09 -5.68 -12.61
N TRP A 70 2.65 -5.61 -11.35
CA TRP A 70 1.89 -6.69 -10.75
C TRP A 70 0.50 -6.80 -11.38
N GLY A 71 -0.13 -5.66 -11.69
CA GLY A 71 -1.40 -5.64 -12.39
C GLY A 71 -1.54 -4.55 -13.43
N PHE A 72 -2.34 -4.83 -14.46
CA PHE A 72 -2.46 -4.01 -15.67
C PHE A 72 -3.91 -3.97 -16.19
N ASP A 73 -4.49 -2.78 -16.18
CA ASP A 73 -5.80 -2.49 -16.76
C ASP A 73 -5.64 -1.62 -18.03
N PRO A 74 -5.77 -2.18 -19.24
CA PRO A 74 -5.64 -1.41 -20.47
C PRO A 74 -6.72 -0.32 -20.63
N ALA A 75 -7.85 -0.38 -19.92
CA ALA A 75 -8.87 0.66 -19.92
C ALA A 75 -8.54 1.86 -19.00
N MET A 76 -7.52 1.74 -18.15
CA MET A 76 -7.10 2.82 -17.27
C MET A 76 -6.67 4.06 -18.08
N ARG A 77 -7.10 5.24 -17.63
CA ARG A 77 -6.59 6.53 -18.09
C ARG A 77 -5.55 7.06 -17.11
N PHE A 78 -4.38 7.39 -17.63
CA PHE A 78 -3.30 8.03 -16.86
C PHE A 78 -3.57 9.53 -16.65
N LYS A 79 -3.96 10.23 -17.71
CA LYS A 79 -4.47 11.61 -17.63
C LYS A 79 -5.99 11.60 -17.49
N ARG A 80 -6.53 12.22 -16.44
CA ARG A 80 -7.99 12.30 -16.19
C ARG A 80 -8.51 13.74 -16.28
N PRO A 81 -9.76 13.93 -16.72
CA PRO A 81 -10.71 12.91 -17.19
C PRO A 81 -10.49 12.49 -18.66
N ASP A 82 -9.78 13.28 -19.46
CA ASP A 82 -9.86 13.21 -20.93
C ASP A 82 -8.68 12.52 -21.66
N GLY A 83 -7.69 11.98 -20.94
CA GLY A 83 -6.54 11.30 -21.56
C GLY A 83 -6.90 9.95 -22.18
N PRO A 84 -6.16 9.43 -23.17
CA PRO A 84 -6.44 8.14 -23.79
C PRO A 84 -6.37 6.99 -22.77
N ARG A 85 -7.05 5.88 -23.07
CA ARG A 85 -6.83 4.64 -22.31
C ARG A 85 -5.41 4.16 -22.60
N ILE A 86 -4.71 3.62 -21.61
CA ILE A 86 -3.32 3.17 -21.79
C ILE A 86 -3.21 2.12 -22.91
N GLY A 87 -4.21 1.25 -23.06
CA GLY A 87 -4.27 0.29 -24.14
C GLY A 87 -4.34 0.93 -25.53
N GLU A 88 -5.01 2.07 -25.68
CA GLU A 88 -5.08 2.85 -26.93
C GLU A 88 -3.75 3.53 -27.21
N LEU A 89 -3.12 4.13 -26.19
CA LEU A 89 -1.81 4.75 -26.33
C LEU A 89 -0.78 3.73 -26.83
N LEU A 90 -0.70 2.54 -26.23
CA LEU A 90 0.21 1.48 -26.67
C LEU A 90 -0.05 1.06 -28.13
N GLN A 91 -1.32 0.95 -28.54
CA GLN A 91 -1.66 0.64 -29.93
C GLN A 91 -1.20 1.73 -30.90
N THR A 92 -1.40 3.00 -30.55
CA THR A 92 -0.96 4.15 -31.34
C THR A 92 0.55 4.15 -31.49
N LYS A 93 1.30 4.04 -30.38
CA LYS A 93 2.77 3.98 -30.40
C LYS A 93 3.27 2.76 -31.19
N GLY A 94 2.60 1.61 -31.08
CA GLY A 94 2.89 0.42 -31.86
C GLY A 94 2.79 0.64 -33.37
N ARG A 95 1.74 1.33 -33.83
CA ARG A 95 1.55 1.73 -35.24
C ARG A 95 2.60 2.75 -35.71
N GLU A 96 3.09 3.59 -34.81
CA GLU A 96 4.21 4.53 -35.07
C GLU A 96 5.58 3.83 -35.13
N GLY A 97 5.65 2.52 -34.89
CA GLY A 97 6.90 1.74 -34.94
C GLY A 97 7.59 1.54 -33.60
N VAL A 98 7.00 2.00 -32.49
CA VAL A 98 7.56 1.80 -31.14
C VAL A 98 7.29 0.38 -30.66
N GLN A 99 8.33 -0.32 -30.19
CA GLN A 99 8.17 -1.65 -29.61
C GLN A 99 7.68 -1.55 -28.16
N ALA A 100 6.41 -1.88 -27.92
CA ALA A 100 5.82 -1.93 -26.59
C ALA A 100 5.82 -3.37 -26.04
N ARG A 101 6.40 -3.57 -24.86
CA ARG A 101 6.48 -4.86 -24.17
C ARG A 101 5.92 -4.73 -22.76
N VAL A 102 4.85 -5.48 -22.47
CA VAL A 102 4.19 -5.46 -21.16
C VAL A 102 4.31 -6.84 -20.51
N LEU A 103 4.96 -6.89 -19.35
CA LEU A 103 5.14 -8.08 -18.53
C LEU A 103 4.33 -7.96 -17.23
N VAL A 104 3.34 -8.83 -17.05
CA VAL A 104 2.40 -8.78 -15.92
C VAL A 104 2.43 -10.07 -15.13
N TRP A 105 2.32 -9.98 -13.80
CA TRP A 105 2.21 -11.17 -12.97
C TRP A 105 0.86 -11.90 -13.15
N SER A 106 0.92 -13.22 -13.25
CA SER A 106 -0.24 -14.09 -13.37
C SER A 106 0.01 -15.37 -12.59
N ASN A 107 -0.87 -15.76 -11.67
CA ASN A 107 -0.85 -17.12 -11.12
C ASN A 107 -2.29 -17.62 -11.08
N GLN A 108 -2.56 -18.76 -11.71
CA GLN A 108 -3.93 -19.29 -11.85
C GLN A 108 -4.61 -19.55 -10.50
N LEU A 109 -3.85 -19.98 -9.48
CA LEU A 109 -4.37 -20.20 -8.13
C LEU A 109 -4.55 -18.87 -7.37
N ALA A 110 -3.66 -17.90 -7.59
CA ALA A 110 -3.78 -16.59 -6.95
C ALA A 110 -4.88 -15.72 -7.58
N ARG A 111 -5.18 -15.89 -8.87
CA ARG A 111 -6.30 -15.24 -9.60
C ARG A 111 -7.67 -15.56 -9.02
N LEU A 112 -7.80 -16.63 -8.23
CA LEU A 112 -9.03 -16.96 -7.49
C LEU A 112 -9.23 -16.05 -6.26
N LYS A 113 -8.17 -15.38 -5.77
CA LYS A 113 -8.22 -14.43 -4.64
C LYS A 113 -8.05 -12.98 -5.09
N GLU A 114 -7.12 -12.69 -6.01
CA GLU A 114 -6.83 -11.35 -6.50
C GLU A 114 -6.65 -11.35 -8.03
N ASN A 115 -7.47 -10.58 -8.74
CA ASN A 115 -7.43 -10.56 -10.20
C ASN A 115 -6.49 -9.47 -10.76
N THR A 116 -5.25 -9.86 -11.05
CA THR A 116 -4.18 -8.96 -11.53
C THR A 116 -4.30 -8.52 -12.99
N ILE A 117 -5.10 -9.25 -13.78
CA ILE A 117 -5.34 -8.96 -15.19
C ILE A 117 -6.84 -8.88 -15.42
N PRO A 118 -7.47 -7.73 -15.10
CA PRO A 118 -8.85 -7.45 -15.46
C PRO A 118 -9.15 -7.92 -16.90
N GLY A 119 -10.18 -8.74 -17.08
CA GLY A 119 -10.82 -9.04 -18.37
C GLY A 119 -10.21 -10.21 -19.13
N ALA A 120 -9.06 -10.73 -18.69
CA ALA A 120 -8.36 -11.81 -19.38
C ALA A 120 -8.99 -13.20 -19.19
N GLY A 121 -9.72 -13.45 -18.09
CA GLY A 121 -10.24 -14.77 -17.70
C GLY A 121 -9.15 -15.76 -17.22
N VAL A 122 -9.53 -16.79 -16.46
CA VAL A 122 -8.65 -17.89 -15.95
C VAL A 122 -8.02 -18.74 -17.08
N GLY A 123 -8.67 -18.86 -18.25
CA GLY A 123 -8.15 -19.62 -19.40
C GLY A 123 -7.47 -18.79 -20.48
N GLY A 124 -7.33 -17.47 -20.28
CA GLY A 124 -6.70 -16.61 -21.27
C GLY A 124 -7.49 -16.37 -22.57
N SER A 125 -8.74 -16.83 -22.65
CA SER A 125 -9.64 -16.69 -23.80
C SER A 125 -10.36 -15.34 -23.90
N GLY A 126 -10.12 -14.41 -22.96
CA GLY A 126 -10.95 -13.20 -22.85
C GLY A 126 -12.38 -13.61 -22.48
N GLY A 127 -12.54 -13.94 -21.20
CA GLY A 127 -13.74 -14.51 -20.60
C GLY A 127 -13.49 -15.91 -20.07
N THR A 128 -14.10 -16.25 -18.93
CA THR A 128 -14.04 -17.61 -18.37
C THR A 128 -15.38 -18.17 -17.98
N TRP A 129 -15.42 -19.51 -17.94
CA TRP A 129 -16.51 -20.45 -17.67
C TRP A 129 -17.41 -20.15 -16.45
N ALA A 130 -17.13 -19.10 -15.68
CA ALA A 130 -18.06 -18.50 -14.73
C ALA A 130 -17.84 -16.97 -14.67
N GLY A 131 -18.69 -16.20 -15.34
CA GLY A 131 -18.97 -14.81 -14.94
C GLY A 131 -18.37 -13.66 -15.74
N SER A 132 -17.99 -13.83 -17.02
CA SER A 132 -18.02 -12.72 -17.99
C SER A 132 -19.20 -12.97 -18.92
N GLY A 133 -20.06 -11.97 -19.12
CA GLY A 133 -21.27 -12.04 -19.94
C GLY A 133 -21.15 -12.93 -21.17
N VAL A 134 -22.17 -13.77 -21.34
CA VAL A 134 -22.35 -14.67 -22.48
C VAL A 134 -22.51 -13.79 -23.73
N ALA A 135 -21.61 -13.96 -24.70
CA ALA A 135 -21.52 -13.27 -26.02
C ALA A 135 -20.66 -12.00 -26.13
N SER A 136 -20.05 -11.81 -27.31
CA SER A 136 -19.37 -10.59 -27.73
C SER A 136 -20.35 -9.40 -27.77
N GLY A 137 -19.94 -8.25 -27.22
CA GLY A 137 -20.69 -6.99 -27.33
C GLY A 137 -21.65 -6.66 -26.18
N SER A 138 -21.81 -7.50 -25.17
CA SER A 138 -22.69 -7.26 -24.01
C SER A 138 -21.91 -7.15 -22.69
N ALA A 139 -22.32 -6.22 -21.82
CA ALA A 139 -21.79 -6.04 -20.47
C ALA A 139 -22.59 -6.86 -19.44
N VAL A 140 -22.03 -7.06 -18.24
CA VAL A 140 -22.71 -7.72 -17.11
C VAL A 140 -23.79 -6.80 -16.55
N ASP A 141 -24.93 -7.37 -16.13
CA ASP A 141 -25.99 -6.60 -15.47
C ASP A 141 -25.51 -6.07 -14.10
N ASN A 142 -25.73 -4.78 -13.81
CA ASN A 142 -25.00 -4.05 -12.77
C ASN A 142 -25.89 -3.38 -11.72
N GLU A 143 -26.23 -4.14 -10.69
CA GLU A 143 -26.95 -3.66 -9.51
C GLU A 143 -26.19 -2.54 -8.78
N VAL A 144 -24.87 -2.66 -8.62
CA VAL A 144 -24.01 -1.66 -7.96
C VAL A 144 -24.01 -0.30 -8.68
N LEU A 145 -23.96 -0.30 -10.02
CA LEU A 145 -24.03 0.93 -10.81
C LEU A 145 -25.39 1.62 -10.67
N ARG A 146 -26.49 0.84 -10.63
CA ARG A 146 -27.84 1.39 -10.41
C ARG A 146 -27.95 2.01 -9.02
N LEU A 147 -27.36 1.37 -8.01
CA LEU A 147 -27.30 1.91 -6.65
C LEU A 147 -26.50 3.23 -6.61
N GLU A 148 -25.31 3.30 -7.21
CA GLU A 148 -24.54 4.55 -7.26
C GLU A 148 -25.24 5.66 -8.07
N GLN A 149 -25.85 5.33 -9.22
CA GLN A 149 -26.62 6.28 -10.00
C GLN A 149 -27.83 6.81 -9.22
N ARG A 150 -28.50 5.93 -8.47
CA ARG A 150 -29.60 6.30 -7.57
C ARG A 150 -29.09 7.21 -6.45
N ARG A 151 -27.95 6.87 -5.84
CA ARG A 151 -27.30 7.70 -4.81
C ARG A 151 -26.95 9.10 -5.34
N GLN A 152 -26.29 9.19 -6.48
CA GLN A 152 -25.91 10.46 -7.10
C GLN A 152 -27.15 11.27 -7.53
N HIS A 153 -28.21 10.60 -7.99
CA HIS A 153 -29.49 11.23 -8.29
C HIS A 153 -30.11 11.83 -7.03
N ASN A 154 -30.17 11.07 -5.94
CA ASN A 154 -30.67 11.54 -4.64
C ASN A 154 -29.87 12.74 -4.11
N LEU A 155 -28.53 12.71 -4.19
CA LEU A 155 -27.68 13.85 -3.81
C LEU A 155 -28.01 15.12 -4.60
N ASN A 156 -28.24 14.99 -5.91
CA ASN A 156 -28.65 16.13 -6.75
C ASN A 156 -30.06 16.64 -6.38
N LEU A 157 -30.97 15.75 -6.00
CA LEU A 157 -32.30 16.13 -5.53
C LEU A 157 -32.23 16.86 -4.18
N ILE A 158 -31.43 16.34 -3.25
CA ILE A 158 -31.18 16.97 -1.93
C ILE A 158 -30.65 18.39 -2.13
N ALA A 159 -29.58 18.56 -2.92
CA ALA A 159 -28.98 19.87 -3.17
C ALA A 159 -29.98 20.88 -3.75
N ARG A 160 -30.81 20.44 -4.72
CA ARG A 160 -31.86 21.30 -5.31
C ARG A 160 -32.95 21.67 -4.32
N GLN A 161 -33.37 20.72 -3.47
CA GLN A 161 -34.40 20.97 -2.46
C GLN A 161 -33.89 21.89 -1.36
N GLN A 162 -32.64 21.70 -0.91
CA GLN A 162 -31.96 22.57 0.05
C GLN A 162 -31.83 23.99 -0.50
N GLU A 163 -31.31 24.18 -1.72
CA GLU A 163 -31.18 25.50 -2.34
C GLU A 163 -32.54 26.20 -2.49
N ALA A 164 -33.59 25.46 -2.88
CA ALA A 164 -34.94 26.00 -2.98
C ALA A 164 -35.50 26.43 -1.62
N LEU A 165 -35.26 25.63 -0.58
CA LEU A 165 -35.70 25.91 0.78
C LEU A 165 -34.99 27.16 1.33
N GLU A 166 -33.65 27.19 1.25
CA GLU A 166 -32.83 28.33 1.65
C GLU A 166 -33.21 29.62 0.92
N ARG A 167 -33.45 29.54 -0.40
CA ARG A 167 -33.87 30.69 -1.20
C ARG A 167 -35.24 31.20 -0.76
N SER A 168 -36.20 30.30 -0.52
CA SER A 168 -37.56 30.67 -0.11
C SER A 168 -37.56 31.32 1.29
N GLU A 169 -36.79 30.79 2.22
CA GLU A 169 -36.65 31.31 3.59
C GLU A 169 -35.89 32.64 3.62
N ARG A 170 -34.86 32.80 2.78
CA ARG A 170 -34.14 34.06 2.62
C ARG A 170 -35.06 35.15 2.05
N LEU A 171 -35.78 34.86 0.98
CA LEU A 171 -36.70 35.82 0.36
C LEU A 171 -37.85 36.21 1.31
N HIS A 172 -38.33 35.27 2.13
CA HIS A 172 -39.33 35.57 3.15
C HIS A 172 -38.77 36.48 4.26
N ARG A 173 -37.56 36.19 4.77
CA ARG A 173 -36.86 37.04 5.76
C ARG A 173 -36.58 38.45 5.23
N GLU A 174 -36.25 38.59 3.96
CA GLU A 174 -36.04 39.88 3.29
C GLU A 174 -37.34 40.64 2.99
N GLY A 175 -38.52 40.09 3.32
CA GLY A 175 -39.82 40.68 2.99
C GLY A 175 -40.17 40.67 1.49
N ARG A 176 -39.40 39.94 0.69
CA ARG A 176 -39.53 39.84 -0.78
C ARG A 176 -40.41 38.68 -1.22
N LEU A 177 -40.80 37.81 -0.30
CA LEU A 177 -41.79 36.75 -0.48
C LEU A 177 -43.03 37.04 0.40
N PRO A 178 -44.21 37.32 -0.18
CA PRO A 178 -45.41 37.73 0.56
C PRO A 178 -45.94 36.69 1.54
N SER A 179 -45.70 35.41 1.27
CA SER A 179 -46.08 34.29 2.13
C SER A 179 -45.07 33.15 2.00
N PHE A 180 -44.71 32.55 3.13
CA PHE A 180 -43.93 31.30 3.21
C PHE A 180 -44.90 30.15 3.47
N ASP A 181 -44.80 29.06 2.72
CA ASP A 181 -45.60 27.85 2.95
C ASP A 181 -44.89 26.93 3.95
N PRO A 182 -45.29 26.92 5.24
CA PRO A 182 -44.60 26.14 6.26
C PRO A 182 -44.84 24.64 6.07
N ARG A 183 -45.96 24.25 5.45
CA ARG A 183 -46.29 22.85 5.21
C ARG A 183 -45.48 22.30 4.03
N GLY A 184 -45.35 23.08 2.97
CA GLY A 184 -44.48 22.76 1.83
C GLY A 184 -43.02 22.64 2.24
N ALA A 185 -42.54 23.56 3.10
CA ALA A 185 -41.19 23.48 3.66
C ALA A 185 -40.97 22.23 4.54
N ALA A 186 -41.92 21.92 5.43
CA ALA A 186 -41.85 20.70 6.25
C ALA A 186 -41.85 19.42 5.40
N HIS A 187 -42.63 19.38 4.31
CA HIS A 187 -42.64 18.25 3.39
C HIS A 187 -41.33 18.11 2.62
N ALA A 188 -40.74 19.22 2.18
CA ALA A 188 -39.43 19.23 1.54
C ALA A 188 -38.33 18.73 2.50
N ARG A 189 -38.32 19.16 3.76
CA ARG A 189 -37.38 18.66 4.78
C ARG A 189 -37.53 17.17 5.06
N ALA A 190 -38.77 16.68 5.18
CA ALA A 190 -39.04 15.25 5.34
C ALA A 190 -38.54 14.43 4.14
N ARG A 191 -38.70 14.96 2.91
CA ARG A 191 -38.20 14.31 1.70
C ARG A 191 -36.67 14.32 1.61
N ILE A 192 -36.02 15.40 2.04
CA ILE A 192 -34.55 15.46 2.17
C ILE A 192 -34.06 14.36 3.12
N ALA A 193 -34.64 14.26 4.32
CA ALA A 193 -34.26 13.25 5.30
C ALA A 193 -34.46 11.81 4.80
N GLU A 194 -35.54 11.55 4.04
CA GLU A 194 -35.78 10.25 3.41
C GLU A 194 -34.71 9.92 2.34
N LEU A 195 -34.36 10.89 1.49
CA LEU A 195 -33.32 10.72 0.47
C LEU A 195 -31.93 10.54 1.09
N GLU A 196 -31.66 11.21 2.22
CA GLU A 196 -30.42 11.06 3.01
C GLU A 196 -30.33 9.66 3.61
N ALA A 197 -31.40 9.17 4.26
CA ALA A 197 -31.46 7.81 4.80
C ALA A 197 -31.33 6.73 3.72
N GLU A 198 -31.95 6.95 2.55
CA GLU A 198 -31.80 6.05 1.40
C GLU A 198 -30.37 6.04 0.87
N ASN A 199 -29.72 7.21 0.79
CA ASN A 199 -28.31 7.31 0.41
C ASN A 199 -27.37 6.66 1.41
N ALA A 200 -27.67 6.77 2.71
CA ALA A 200 -26.92 6.09 3.77
C ALA A 200 -27.01 4.56 3.62
N GLU A 201 -28.19 4.02 3.33
CA GLU A 201 -28.36 2.57 3.07
C GLU A 201 -27.62 2.12 1.80
N ILE A 202 -27.74 2.90 0.71
CA ILE A 202 -27.02 2.62 -0.53
C ILE A 202 -25.50 2.65 -0.26
N GLN A 203 -25.02 3.67 0.44
CA GLN A 203 -23.62 3.81 0.81
C GLN A 203 -23.15 2.63 1.68
N ARG A 204 -23.93 2.23 2.70
CA ARG A 204 -23.64 1.03 3.51
C ARG A 204 -23.58 -0.25 2.69
N THR A 205 -24.44 -0.38 1.68
CA THR A 205 -24.41 -1.52 0.75
C THR A 205 -23.17 -1.51 -0.13
N LEU A 206 -22.80 -0.34 -0.66
CA LEU A 206 -21.57 -0.12 -1.45
C LEU A 206 -20.30 -0.29 -0.62
N ASP A 207 -20.37 0.02 0.67
CA ASP A 207 -19.25 -0.08 1.61
C ASP A 207 -19.09 -1.49 2.21
N SER A 208 -20.07 -2.37 1.99
CA SER A 208 -19.97 -3.75 2.45
C SER A 208 -18.87 -4.52 1.70
N SER A 209 -18.17 -5.41 2.42
CA SER A 209 -17.08 -6.25 1.88
C SER A 209 -17.45 -7.09 0.64
N GLU A 210 -18.74 -7.27 0.34
CA GLU A 210 -19.22 -7.95 -0.86
C GLU A 210 -19.24 -7.05 -2.12
N ALA A 211 -19.28 -5.73 -1.94
CA ALA A 211 -19.26 -4.74 -3.02
C ALA A 211 -17.85 -4.19 -3.32
N GLN A 212 -16.92 -4.38 -2.40
CA GLN A 212 -15.57 -3.80 -2.46
C GLN A 212 -14.52 -4.80 -2.97
N GLY A 213 -13.94 -4.49 -4.12
CA GLY A 213 -12.66 -5.04 -4.56
C GLY A 213 -12.69 -6.02 -5.73
N TYR A 214 -11.50 -6.22 -6.31
CA TYR A 214 -11.20 -7.21 -7.35
C TYR A 214 -11.25 -8.68 -6.84
N GLY A 215 -11.95 -8.97 -5.72
CA GLY A 215 -11.88 -10.26 -5.00
C GLY A 215 -13.17 -10.77 -4.32
N GLY A 216 -14.30 -10.04 -4.35
CA GLY A 216 -15.55 -10.48 -3.72
C GLY A 216 -16.46 -11.29 -4.66
N LYS A 217 -16.44 -12.62 -4.55
CA LYS A 217 -17.39 -13.63 -5.13
C LYS A 217 -17.74 -13.53 -6.64
N ARG A 218 -17.32 -14.58 -7.38
CA ARG A 218 -17.84 -15.05 -8.69
C ARG A 218 -18.29 -13.96 -9.69
N GLY A 219 -17.35 -13.39 -10.45
CA GLY A 219 -17.62 -12.88 -11.80
C GLY A 219 -17.00 -11.51 -12.13
N SER A 220 -16.19 -11.50 -13.19
CA SER A 220 -15.50 -10.37 -13.83
C SER A 220 -14.51 -9.62 -12.93
N GLY A 221 -13.19 -9.71 -13.11
CA GLY A 221 -12.54 -9.41 -14.38
C GLY A 221 -12.46 -7.91 -14.65
N GLY A 222 -13.15 -7.05 -13.92
CA GLY A 222 -13.14 -5.62 -14.21
C GLY A 222 -14.09 -4.97 -13.24
N THR A 223 -14.02 -3.67 -13.09
CA THR A 223 -14.96 -3.02 -12.18
C THR A 223 -16.31 -3.14 -12.86
N ARG A 224 -17.24 -3.82 -12.18
CA ARG A 224 -18.65 -3.94 -12.56
C ARG A 224 -19.17 -2.60 -13.14
N GLN A 225 -18.63 -1.49 -12.68
CA GLN A 225 -19.06 -0.12 -12.85
C GLN A 225 -18.59 0.62 -14.13
N ASP A 226 -17.60 0.11 -14.89
CA ASP A 226 -17.30 0.60 -16.27
C ASP A 226 -17.53 -0.50 -17.32
N PRO A 227 -18.80 -0.77 -17.70
CA PRO A 227 -19.18 -1.73 -18.74
C PRO A 227 -18.36 -1.63 -20.03
N TRP A 228 -18.04 -0.40 -20.46
CA TRP A 228 -17.31 -0.15 -21.70
C TRP A 228 -15.81 -0.37 -21.51
N GLY A 229 -15.26 -0.03 -20.35
CA GLY A 229 -13.91 -0.39 -19.94
C GLY A 229 -13.71 -1.90 -19.87
N GLN A 230 -14.68 -2.66 -19.32
CA GLN A 230 -14.62 -4.12 -19.30
C GLN A 230 -14.59 -4.72 -20.71
N ILE A 231 -15.47 -4.25 -21.59
CA ILE A 231 -15.52 -4.66 -23.00
C ILE A 231 -14.19 -4.33 -23.68
N PHE A 232 -13.71 -3.10 -23.53
CA PHE A 232 -12.43 -2.66 -24.10
C PHE A 232 -11.28 -3.54 -23.61
N THR A 233 -11.18 -3.76 -22.30
CA THR A 233 -10.10 -4.55 -21.72
C THR A 233 -10.11 -5.99 -22.23
N ARG A 234 -11.29 -6.64 -22.30
CA ARG A 234 -11.45 -7.96 -22.91
C ARG A 234 -10.96 -7.98 -24.36
N ASP A 235 -11.42 -7.04 -25.16
CA ASP A 235 -11.15 -7.01 -26.61
C ASP A 235 -9.69 -6.65 -26.90
N TRP A 236 -9.09 -5.77 -26.09
CA TRP A 236 -7.66 -5.47 -26.12
C TRP A 236 -6.81 -6.72 -25.87
N PHE A 237 -7.14 -7.50 -24.82
CA PHE A 237 -6.42 -8.74 -24.53
C PHE A 237 -6.60 -9.80 -25.61
N LYS A 238 -7.77 -9.90 -26.24
CA LYS A 238 -7.99 -10.77 -27.40
C LYS A 238 -7.12 -10.34 -28.58
N ALA A 239 -7.08 -9.04 -28.87
CA ALA A 239 -6.29 -8.50 -29.98
C ALA A 239 -4.78 -8.73 -29.78
N VAL A 240 -4.23 -8.43 -28.59
CA VAL A 240 -2.79 -8.60 -28.34
C VAL A 240 -2.36 -10.07 -28.39
N ARG A 241 -3.17 -10.99 -27.84
CA ARG A 241 -2.87 -12.44 -27.85
C ARG A 241 -3.03 -13.05 -29.24
N GLY A 242 -3.99 -12.56 -30.02
CA GLY A 242 -4.19 -12.95 -31.41
C GLY A 242 -3.16 -12.36 -32.39
N GLY A 243 -2.21 -11.55 -31.92
CA GLY A 243 -1.23 -10.86 -32.77
C GLY A 243 -1.83 -9.73 -33.61
N GLY A 244 -3.03 -9.25 -33.27
CA GLY A 244 -3.73 -8.18 -33.98
C GLY A 244 -3.23 -6.77 -33.63
N LEU A 245 -2.32 -6.62 -32.67
CA LEU A 245 -1.69 -5.34 -32.33
C LEU A 245 -0.26 -5.29 -32.86
N GLN A 246 0.01 -4.32 -33.74
CA GLN A 246 1.33 -4.10 -34.31
C GLN A 246 2.31 -3.61 -33.23
N ASN A 247 3.48 -4.26 -33.11
CA ASN A 247 4.57 -3.90 -32.19
C ASN A 247 4.18 -3.82 -30.70
N VAL A 248 3.05 -4.41 -30.30
CA VAL A 248 2.64 -4.53 -28.90
C VAL A 248 2.68 -5.99 -28.49
N GLU A 249 3.58 -6.32 -27.56
CA GLU A 249 3.70 -7.65 -26.98
C GLU A 249 3.25 -7.64 -25.52
N PHE A 250 2.51 -8.67 -25.15
CA PHE A 250 2.06 -8.92 -23.79
C PHE A 250 2.49 -10.30 -23.34
N ARG A 251 3.12 -10.39 -22.17
CA ARG A 251 3.50 -11.65 -21.55
C ARG A 251 3.04 -11.68 -20.11
N THR A 252 2.68 -12.88 -19.67
CA THR A 252 2.43 -13.15 -18.26
C THR A 252 3.64 -13.82 -17.66
N ARG A 253 3.99 -13.41 -16.45
CA ARG A 253 4.97 -14.08 -15.62
C ARG A 253 4.21 -14.98 -14.67
N ASP A 254 4.13 -16.26 -14.99
CA ASP A 254 3.52 -17.29 -14.17
C ASP A 254 4.51 -18.39 -13.82
N PHE A 255 4.27 -19.02 -12.67
CA PHE A 255 5.02 -20.19 -12.26
C PHE A 255 4.40 -21.48 -12.82
N GLU A 256 3.82 -21.46 -14.03
CA GLU A 256 3.05 -22.60 -14.52
C GLU A 256 3.92 -23.83 -14.84
N GLN A 257 3.53 -24.92 -14.18
CA GLN A 257 3.88 -26.30 -14.41
C GLN A 257 3.34 -26.75 -15.77
N THR A 258 4.06 -26.51 -16.86
CA THR A 258 4.04 -27.50 -17.94
C THR A 258 5.08 -28.55 -17.59
N ALA A 259 4.65 -29.80 -17.48
CA ALA A 259 5.52 -30.96 -17.31
C ALA A 259 6.68 -30.90 -18.32
N ARG A 260 7.84 -30.41 -17.89
CA ARG A 260 9.10 -30.44 -18.64
C ARG A 260 9.92 -31.57 -18.03
N PRO A 261 10.12 -32.71 -18.73
CA PRO A 261 10.84 -33.87 -18.17
C PRO A 261 12.33 -33.63 -17.93
N VAL A 262 12.84 -32.43 -18.22
CA VAL A 262 14.26 -32.08 -18.06
C VAL A 262 14.34 -30.79 -17.26
N MET A 263 14.63 -30.91 -15.96
CA MET A 263 15.00 -29.77 -15.14
C MET A 263 16.38 -29.26 -15.57
N ASN A 264 16.44 -28.08 -16.16
CA ASN A 264 17.72 -27.41 -16.44
C ASN A 264 18.26 -26.72 -15.16
N GLY A 265 19.52 -26.26 -15.19
CA GLY A 265 20.15 -25.63 -14.01
C GLY A 265 19.43 -24.39 -13.48
N GLU A 266 18.70 -23.67 -14.34
CA GLU A 266 17.89 -22.50 -13.95
C GLU A 266 16.61 -22.89 -13.21
N GLN A 267 15.95 -23.99 -13.60
CA GLN A 267 14.79 -24.53 -12.87
C GLN A 267 15.17 -25.07 -11.49
N VAL A 268 16.38 -25.63 -11.34
CA VAL A 268 16.92 -26.02 -10.03
C VAL A 268 17.14 -24.81 -9.12
N ARG A 269 17.64 -23.68 -9.65
CA ARG A 269 17.77 -22.42 -8.89
C ARG A 269 16.42 -21.90 -8.41
N LEU A 270 15.38 -21.97 -9.26
CA LEU A 270 14.01 -21.60 -8.91
C LEU A 270 13.44 -22.45 -7.76
N VAL A 271 13.61 -23.77 -7.80
CA VAL A 271 13.15 -24.69 -6.74
C VAL A 271 13.91 -24.47 -5.43
N ASN A 272 15.23 -24.29 -5.51
CA ASN A 272 16.06 -24.02 -4.34
C ASN A 272 15.73 -22.68 -3.69
N GLY A 273 15.50 -21.62 -4.48
CA GLY A 273 15.05 -20.32 -3.98
C GLY A 273 13.72 -20.42 -3.22
N ARG A 274 12.76 -21.20 -3.73
CA ARG A 274 11.46 -21.43 -3.05
C ARG A 274 11.61 -22.17 -1.73
N LEU A 275 12.44 -23.20 -1.68
CA LEU A 275 12.71 -23.94 -0.45
C LEU A 275 13.38 -23.04 0.59
N GLN A 276 14.31 -22.17 0.18
CA GLN A 276 14.92 -21.20 1.06
C GLN A 276 13.91 -20.17 1.59
N SER A 277 13.08 -19.56 0.73
CA SER A 277 12.04 -18.62 1.18
C SER A 277 11.08 -19.26 2.18
N LEU A 278 10.70 -20.52 1.94
CA LEU A 278 9.87 -21.29 2.87
C LEU A 278 10.56 -21.51 4.22
N ILE A 279 11.82 -21.95 4.23
CA ILE A 279 12.60 -22.12 5.48
C ILE A 279 12.66 -20.81 6.27
N HIS A 280 12.80 -19.67 5.61
CA HIS A 280 12.84 -18.36 6.27
C HIS A 280 11.48 -17.94 6.83
N LEU A 281 10.39 -18.16 6.08
CA LEU A 281 9.02 -17.92 6.57
C LEU A 281 8.72 -18.77 7.82
N LEU A 282 9.06 -20.07 7.78
CA LEU A 282 8.85 -21.00 8.90
C LEU A 282 9.63 -20.58 10.15
N ARG A 283 10.90 -20.17 9.99
CA ARG A 283 11.74 -19.69 11.10
C ARG A 283 11.30 -18.35 11.66
N ALA A 284 10.79 -17.45 10.81
CA ALA A 284 10.37 -16.11 11.22
C ALA A 284 9.05 -16.11 12.01
N ASP A 285 8.13 -17.04 11.69
CA ASP A 285 6.85 -17.15 12.38
C ASP A 285 6.89 -18.13 13.58
N GLY A 286 8.04 -18.76 13.86
CA GLY A 286 8.19 -19.73 14.96
C GLY A 286 7.31 -20.97 14.80
N ILE A 287 7.00 -21.37 13.56
CA ILE A 287 6.07 -22.47 13.28
C ILE A 287 6.85 -23.75 13.03
N ASP A 288 7.04 -24.54 14.10
CA ASP A 288 7.75 -25.82 14.04
C ASP A 288 6.88 -26.98 13.50
N ASP A 289 5.56 -26.81 13.41
CA ASP A 289 4.58 -27.87 13.09
C ASP A 289 3.68 -27.55 11.87
N LEU A 290 4.27 -27.33 10.70
CA LEU A 290 3.51 -27.24 9.43
C LEU A 290 3.56 -28.56 8.66
N GLY A 291 2.39 -29.13 8.35
CA GLY A 291 2.28 -30.32 7.51
C GLY A 291 2.80 -30.08 6.09
N ILE A 292 3.40 -31.10 5.48
CA ILE A 292 4.03 -31.06 4.14
C ILE A 292 3.11 -30.43 3.07
N GLY A 293 1.79 -30.63 3.17
CA GLY A 293 0.81 -30.05 2.24
C GLY A 293 0.66 -28.52 2.34
N GLN A 294 0.70 -27.94 3.54
CA GLN A 294 0.70 -26.47 3.72
C GLN A 294 2.04 -25.86 3.31
N LEU A 295 3.14 -26.57 3.53
CA LEU A 295 4.48 -26.22 3.05
C LEU A 295 4.51 -26.05 1.52
N LEU A 296 3.95 -27.02 0.79
CA LEU A 296 3.84 -27.01 -0.67
C LEU A 296 2.99 -25.84 -1.18
N VAL A 297 1.92 -25.49 -0.47
CA VAL A 297 1.04 -24.38 -0.82
C VAL A 297 1.74 -23.01 -0.65
N LEU A 298 2.50 -22.79 0.43
CA LEU A 298 3.25 -21.54 0.65
C LEU A 298 4.35 -21.30 -0.40
N THR A 299 5.03 -22.36 -0.86
CA THR A 299 6.04 -22.25 -1.94
C THR A 299 5.47 -21.91 -3.32
N GLN A 300 4.15 -22.09 -3.52
CA GLN A 300 3.44 -21.77 -4.76
C GLN A 300 2.95 -20.30 -4.80
N PHE A 301 3.14 -19.54 -3.71
CA PHE A 301 2.58 -18.18 -3.54
C PHE A 301 3.60 -17.03 -3.58
N ALA A 302 4.88 -17.28 -3.87
CA ALA A 302 5.78 -16.17 -4.20
C ALA A 302 5.19 -15.38 -5.39
N SER A 303 5.02 -14.08 -5.24
CA SER A 303 4.41 -13.20 -6.24
C SER A 303 5.47 -12.34 -6.92
N HIS A 304 5.25 -11.99 -8.19
CA HIS A 304 6.07 -10.98 -8.86
C HIS A 304 5.49 -9.59 -8.58
N HIS A 305 6.07 -8.87 -7.62
CA HIS A 305 5.56 -7.59 -7.12
C HIS A 305 6.34 -6.37 -7.62
N GLN A 306 7.34 -6.56 -8.47
CA GLN A 306 8.11 -5.48 -9.10
C GLN A 306 7.22 -4.60 -9.97
N LYS A 307 7.49 -3.30 -9.99
CA LYS A 307 6.77 -2.32 -10.82
C LYS A 307 7.79 -1.32 -11.39
N MET A 308 7.95 -1.33 -12.70
CA MET A 308 8.83 -0.41 -13.40
C MET A 308 8.35 -0.11 -14.82
N VAL A 309 8.74 1.05 -15.32
CA VAL A 309 8.59 1.42 -16.73
C VAL A 309 9.94 1.91 -17.24
N LEU A 310 10.31 1.53 -18.45
CA LEU A 310 11.53 2.00 -19.13
C LEU A 310 11.17 2.40 -20.56
N VAL A 311 11.49 3.63 -20.93
CA VAL A 311 11.19 4.19 -22.26
C VAL A 311 12.48 4.52 -22.98
N ASP A 312 12.54 4.13 -24.25
CA ASP A 312 13.61 4.43 -25.21
C ASP A 312 15.04 4.16 -24.71
N TYR A 313 15.26 3.07 -23.97
CA TYR A 313 16.60 2.69 -23.54
C TYR A 313 17.54 2.53 -24.74
N GLY A 314 18.75 3.09 -24.62
CA GLY A 314 19.73 3.22 -25.72
C GLY A 314 19.71 4.56 -26.44
N SER A 315 18.72 5.42 -26.13
CA SER A 315 18.62 6.77 -26.69
C SER A 315 19.02 7.86 -25.68
N PRO A 316 19.37 9.09 -26.14
CA PRO A 316 19.60 10.23 -25.25
C PRO A 316 18.38 10.65 -24.42
N GLN A 317 17.17 10.36 -24.90
CA GLN A 317 15.92 10.67 -24.19
C GLN A 317 15.45 9.57 -23.22
N ALA A 318 16.25 8.52 -23.02
CA ALA A 318 15.89 7.39 -22.19
C ALA A 318 15.48 7.83 -20.78
N ILE A 319 14.39 7.23 -20.29
CA ILE A 319 13.80 7.56 -18.98
C ILE A 319 13.20 6.30 -18.37
N GLY A 320 13.36 6.16 -17.06
CA GLY A 320 12.87 5.02 -16.31
C GLY A 320 12.00 5.45 -15.13
N PHE A 321 11.27 4.49 -14.59
CA PHE A 321 10.42 4.67 -13.43
C PHE A 321 10.55 3.45 -12.51
N VAL A 322 10.82 3.69 -11.23
CA VAL A 322 10.71 2.70 -10.15
C VAL A 322 9.46 3.04 -9.36
N MET A 323 8.51 2.13 -9.26
CA MET A 323 7.13 2.48 -8.89
C MET A 323 6.63 1.69 -7.68
N GLY A 324 5.85 2.36 -6.82
CA GLY A 324 4.91 1.70 -5.91
C GLY A 324 3.56 1.39 -6.58
N HIS A 325 3.15 2.27 -7.50
CA HIS A 325 1.83 2.25 -8.16
C HIS A 325 1.66 1.08 -9.12
N ASN A 326 0.52 0.38 -9.01
CA ASN A 326 0.04 -0.53 -10.05
C ASN A 326 -0.69 0.22 -11.16
N MET A 327 -0.73 -0.35 -12.36
CA MET A 327 -1.48 0.20 -13.48
C MET A 327 -2.95 -0.24 -13.45
N HIS A 328 -3.65 0.09 -12.36
CA HIS A 328 -5.08 -0.11 -12.19
C HIS A 328 -5.80 1.21 -11.92
N ARG A 329 -7.06 1.32 -12.35
CA ARG A 329 -7.80 2.59 -12.32
C ARG A 329 -7.91 3.25 -10.93
N ASN A 330 -7.98 2.49 -9.84
CA ASN A 330 -8.14 3.05 -8.48
C ASN A 330 -6.82 3.48 -7.82
N TYR A 331 -5.68 3.27 -8.48
CA TYR A 331 -4.39 3.80 -8.01
C TYR A 331 -4.18 5.26 -8.41
N TRP A 332 -5.07 5.82 -9.23
CA TRP A 332 -5.02 7.25 -9.58
C TRP A 332 -5.66 8.06 -8.46
N ASP A 333 -4.90 9.01 -7.92
CA ASP A 333 -5.40 9.97 -6.94
C ASP A 333 -4.61 11.29 -6.99
N THR A 334 -5.19 12.35 -6.44
CA THR A 334 -4.55 13.64 -6.19
C THR A 334 -4.09 13.74 -4.74
N SER A 335 -3.14 14.63 -4.46
CA SER A 335 -2.67 14.89 -3.09
C SER A 335 -3.69 15.60 -2.19
N ALA A 336 -4.83 16.02 -2.74
CA ALA A 336 -5.93 16.55 -1.94
C ALA A 336 -6.73 15.45 -1.24
N HIS A 337 -6.64 14.19 -1.71
CA HIS A 337 -7.33 13.03 -1.16
C HIS A 337 -8.79 13.32 -0.76
N LEU A 338 -9.52 14.00 -1.66
CA LEU A 338 -10.89 14.42 -1.36
C LEU A 338 -11.78 13.20 -1.14
N PHE A 339 -12.72 13.33 -0.20
CA PHE A 339 -13.67 12.29 0.17
C PHE A 339 -14.40 11.70 -1.05
N ASP A 340 -14.95 12.56 -1.91
CA ASP A 340 -15.57 12.23 -3.19
C ASP A 340 -14.88 12.99 -4.35
N ASP A 341 -13.70 12.52 -4.77
CA ASP A 341 -12.95 13.13 -5.88
C ASP A 341 -13.49 12.67 -7.24
N ARG A 342 -14.26 13.55 -7.89
CA ARG A 342 -14.78 13.32 -9.26
C ARG A 342 -13.66 13.19 -10.30
N ALA A 343 -12.55 13.91 -10.13
CA ALA A 343 -11.41 13.80 -11.04
C ALA A 343 -10.72 12.44 -10.87
N ALA A 344 -10.67 11.94 -9.64
CA ALA A 344 -10.17 10.60 -9.37
C ALA A 344 -11.07 9.51 -9.91
N GLY A 345 -12.38 9.71 -10.09
CA GLY A 345 -13.25 8.73 -10.76
C GLY A 345 -13.15 7.31 -10.18
N ARG A 346 -12.91 7.22 -8.86
CA ARG A 346 -12.71 5.97 -8.11
C ARG A 346 -13.96 5.11 -8.20
N ASP A 347 -13.79 3.79 -8.26
CA ASP A 347 -14.97 2.91 -8.17
C ASP A 347 -15.65 3.06 -6.81
N PRO A 348 -16.99 2.90 -6.74
CA PRO A 348 -17.71 2.85 -5.47
C PRO A 348 -17.05 1.87 -4.48
N GLY A 349 -16.91 2.30 -3.23
CA GLY A 349 -16.23 1.55 -2.18
C GLY A 349 -14.69 1.67 -2.17
N PHE A 350 -14.09 2.42 -3.10
CA PHE A 350 -12.67 2.80 -3.01
C PHE A 350 -12.53 4.21 -2.41
N GLY A 351 -11.81 4.29 -1.28
CA GLY A 351 -11.36 5.56 -0.71
C GLY A 351 -10.19 6.17 -1.49
N PRO A 352 -9.72 7.37 -1.07
CA PRO A 352 -8.47 7.92 -1.56
C PRO A 352 -7.29 6.96 -1.40
N TRP A 353 -6.27 7.14 -2.22
CA TRP A 353 -5.13 6.24 -2.36
C TRP A 353 -3.83 7.03 -2.36
N GLN A 354 -2.96 6.73 -1.40
CA GLN A 354 -1.64 7.33 -1.29
C GLN A 354 -0.54 6.35 -1.71
N ASP A 355 0.28 6.74 -2.68
CA ASP A 355 1.40 5.93 -3.15
C ASP A 355 2.50 6.81 -3.77
N ILE A 356 3.70 6.26 -3.96
CA ILE A 356 4.88 7.01 -4.38
C ILE A 356 5.63 6.24 -5.47
N SER A 357 6.06 6.97 -6.49
CA SER A 357 6.93 6.48 -7.57
C SER A 357 8.13 7.41 -7.74
N MET A 358 9.15 6.96 -8.44
CA MET A 358 10.31 7.76 -8.81
C MET A 358 10.55 7.68 -10.30
N GLN A 359 10.64 8.84 -10.94
CA GLN A 359 11.23 8.98 -12.26
C GLN A 359 12.74 9.01 -12.12
N VAL A 360 13.44 8.23 -12.92
CA VAL A 360 14.89 8.06 -12.85
C VAL A 360 15.52 8.23 -14.22
N GLN A 361 16.72 8.80 -14.24
CA GLN A 361 17.52 8.92 -15.45
C GLN A 361 19.01 8.75 -15.13
N GLY A 362 19.82 8.46 -16.15
CA GLY A 362 21.26 8.26 -16.02
C GLY A 362 21.65 6.78 -16.03
N PRO A 363 22.87 6.44 -15.56
CA PRO A 363 23.41 5.08 -15.73
C PRO A 363 22.61 3.97 -15.04
N VAL A 364 21.76 4.32 -14.06
CA VAL A 364 20.86 3.39 -13.38
C VAL A 364 19.83 2.74 -14.33
N LEU A 365 19.55 3.37 -15.47
CA LEU A 365 18.66 2.81 -16.49
C LEU A 365 19.20 1.51 -17.10
N ALA A 366 20.51 1.29 -17.07
CA ALA A 366 21.10 0.02 -17.50
C ALA A 366 20.69 -1.13 -16.58
N ASP A 367 20.59 -0.86 -15.28
CA ASP A 367 20.16 -1.85 -14.28
C ASP A 367 18.66 -2.17 -14.42
N LEU A 368 17.83 -1.15 -14.70
CA LEU A 368 16.42 -1.36 -15.06
C LEU A 368 16.26 -2.14 -16.37
N SER A 369 17.04 -1.80 -17.40
CA SER A 369 17.03 -2.50 -18.69
C SER A 369 17.41 -3.96 -18.53
N ARG A 370 18.45 -4.23 -17.73
CA ARG A 370 18.87 -5.59 -17.41
C ARG A 370 17.79 -6.36 -16.67
N ASN A 371 17.20 -5.78 -15.62
CA ASN A 371 16.12 -6.41 -14.86
C ASN A 371 14.93 -6.77 -15.76
N PHE A 372 14.53 -5.86 -16.65
CA PHE A 372 13.47 -6.11 -17.61
C PHE A 372 13.83 -7.19 -18.62
N SER A 373 14.99 -7.07 -19.26
CA SER A 373 15.39 -7.92 -20.39
C SER A 373 15.63 -9.36 -19.96
N GLU A 374 16.23 -9.57 -18.78
CA GLU A 374 16.38 -10.91 -18.21
C GLU A 374 15.02 -11.53 -17.91
N ALA A 375 14.10 -10.79 -17.28
CA ALA A 375 12.75 -11.28 -17.03
C ALA A 375 12.00 -11.58 -18.34
N TRP A 376 12.14 -10.73 -19.36
CA TRP A 376 11.51 -10.90 -20.66
C TRP A 376 12.05 -12.11 -21.42
N ASP A 377 13.37 -12.29 -21.43
CA ASP A 377 14.04 -13.44 -22.04
C ASP A 377 13.62 -14.72 -21.31
N LEU A 378 13.55 -14.72 -19.97
CA LEU A 378 13.07 -15.82 -19.13
C LEU A 378 11.63 -16.27 -19.43
N GLU A 379 10.75 -15.34 -19.81
CA GLU A 379 9.37 -15.66 -20.20
C GLU A 379 9.21 -15.86 -21.72
N THR A 380 10.30 -15.85 -22.49
CA THR A 380 10.26 -16.18 -23.93
C THR A 380 10.04 -17.70 -24.13
N PRO A 381 9.02 -18.12 -24.90
CA PRO A 381 8.78 -19.54 -25.18
C PRO A 381 10.02 -20.24 -25.78
N TRP A 382 10.26 -21.50 -25.36
CA TRP A 382 11.46 -22.25 -25.72
C TRP A 382 11.68 -22.36 -27.24
N TYR A 383 10.61 -22.54 -28.02
CA TYR A 383 10.69 -22.65 -29.47
C TYR A 383 11.02 -21.32 -30.13
N LYS A 384 10.58 -20.18 -29.56
CA LYS A 384 11.01 -18.85 -30.02
C LYS A 384 12.48 -18.64 -29.74
N ARG A 385 12.98 -19.01 -28.55
CA ARG A 385 14.42 -18.89 -28.22
C ARG A 385 15.34 -19.61 -29.20
N TRP A 386 14.88 -20.70 -29.81
CA TRP A 386 15.62 -21.44 -30.85
C TRP A 386 15.80 -20.66 -32.15
N PHE A 387 14.88 -19.74 -32.48
CA PHE A 387 14.90 -18.94 -33.71
C PHE A 387 15.10 -17.43 -33.47
N SER A 388 15.00 -16.98 -32.22
CA SER A 388 15.14 -15.58 -31.80
C SER A 388 16.55 -15.33 -31.29
N THR A 389 17.46 -15.00 -32.20
CA THR A 389 18.80 -14.50 -31.89
C THR A 389 19.01 -13.14 -32.56
N PRO A 390 19.45 -12.10 -31.82
CA PRO A 390 19.88 -12.10 -30.42
C PRO A 390 18.72 -12.03 -29.39
N SER A 391 19.00 -12.41 -28.14
CA SER A 391 18.07 -12.21 -27.01
C SER A 391 17.96 -10.72 -26.66
N LEU A 392 16.89 -10.30 -25.98
CA LEU A 392 16.71 -8.89 -25.64
C LEU A 392 17.84 -8.41 -24.72
N THR A 393 18.29 -9.27 -23.80
CA THR A 393 19.43 -8.96 -22.91
C THR A 393 20.70 -8.67 -23.72
N ALA A 394 21.02 -9.50 -24.71
CA ALA A 394 22.21 -9.28 -25.55
C ALA A 394 22.11 -8.01 -26.39
N GLU A 395 20.92 -7.70 -26.93
CA GLU A 395 20.66 -6.46 -27.67
C GLU A 395 20.87 -5.24 -26.77
N ARG A 396 20.34 -5.26 -25.54
CA ARG A 396 20.38 -4.14 -24.60
C ARG A 396 21.74 -3.94 -23.96
N ASP A 397 22.49 -5.01 -23.67
CA ASP A 397 23.86 -4.95 -23.15
C ASP A 397 24.83 -4.32 -24.16
N ALA A 398 24.56 -4.43 -25.47
CA ALA A 398 25.39 -3.83 -26.51
C ALA A 398 25.19 -2.31 -26.65
N LEU A 399 24.15 -1.74 -26.03
CA LEU A 399 23.86 -0.31 -26.07
C LEU A 399 24.75 0.45 -25.08
N PRO A 400 25.15 1.70 -25.40
CA PRO A 400 25.96 2.50 -24.52
C PRO A 400 25.21 2.81 -23.22
N LEU A 401 25.94 2.85 -22.09
CA LEU A 401 25.37 3.29 -20.82
C LEU A 401 24.79 4.71 -20.98
N PRO A 402 23.53 4.94 -20.56
CA PRO A 402 22.94 6.26 -20.59
C PRO A 402 23.78 7.23 -19.77
N LYS A 403 24.22 8.32 -20.41
CA LYS A 403 24.98 9.37 -19.74
C LYS A 403 24.02 10.40 -19.18
N ILE A 404 24.12 10.69 -17.89
CA ILE A 404 23.77 12.01 -17.36
C ILE A 404 24.99 12.52 -16.63
N ALA A 405 25.56 13.59 -17.18
CA ALA A 405 26.58 14.38 -16.54
C ALA A 405 26.17 15.84 -16.73
N THR A 406 25.24 16.31 -15.90
CA THR A 406 25.23 17.75 -15.62
C THR A 406 26.20 17.97 -14.45
N PRO A 407 26.91 19.11 -14.37
CA PRO A 407 27.74 19.43 -13.21
C PRO A 407 26.99 19.40 -11.86
N ALA A 408 25.65 19.40 -11.90
CA ALA A 408 24.76 19.25 -10.75
C ALA A 408 24.42 17.78 -10.38
N SER A 409 24.70 16.78 -11.23
CA SER A 409 24.38 15.37 -10.97
C SER A 409 25.49 14.66 -10.17
N ASN A 410 25.73 15.08 -8.93
CA ASN A 410 26.69 14.45 -8.02
C ASN A 410 26.10 13.28 -7.22
N SER A 411 24.90 12.79 -7.57
CA SER A 411 24.23 11.76 -6.81
C SER A 411 24.51 10.34 -7.32
N VAL A 412 24.67 9.44 -6.35
CA VAL A 412 24.85 8.01 -6.55
C VAL A 412 23.57 7.31 -6.11
N ALA A 413 23.07 6.36 -6.90
CA ALA A 413 21.93 5.53 -6.53
C ALA A 413 22.22 4.05 -6.84
N GLN A 414 21.50 3.15 -6.19
CA GLN A 414 21.62 1.70 -6.41
C GLN A 414 20.24 1.11 -6.63
N ILE A 415 20.05 0.36 -7.72
CA ILE A 415 18.89 -0.53 -7.86
C ILE A 415 19.08 -1.70 -6.91
N CYS A 416 18.04 -2.00 -6.14
CA CYS A 416 18.01 -3.11 -5.21
C CYS A 416 16.79 -3.99 -5.45
N ARG A 417 16.87 -5.25 -5.04
CA ARG A 417 15.81 -6.25 -5.22
C ARG A 417 15.66 -7.13 -3.99
N THR A 418 14.48 -7.74 -3.90
CA THR A 418 14.35 -9.08 -3.31
C THR A 418 14.12 -10.00 -4.50
N GLN A 419 14.99 -10.99 -4.71
CA GLN A 419 14.87 -11.93 -5.83
C GLN A 419 15.35 -13.31 -5.36
N PRO A 420 14.44 -14.17 -4.86
CA PRO A 420 14.81 -15.47 -4.28
C PRO A 420 15.57 -16.39 -5.24
N GLN A 421 15.32 -16.29 -6.54
CA GLN A 421 16.00 -17.06 -7.59
C GLN A 421 17.51 -16.75 -7.68
N ASP A 422 17.89 -15.56 -7.23
CA ASP A 422 19.26 -15.06 -7.20
C ASP A 422 19.83 -15.03 -5.76
N ASP A 423 19.07 -15.50 -4.76
CA ASP A 423 19.34 -15.30 -3.32
C ASP A 423 19.65 -13.83 -2.98
N GLU A 424 19.01 -12.90 -3.69
CA GLU A 424 19.21 -11.47 -3.49
C GLU A 424 18.19 -10.92 -2.49
N ARG A 425 18.69 -10.21 -1.47
CA ARG A 425 17.88 -9.52 -0.44
C ARG A 425 18.46 -8.13 -0.16
N SER A 426 18.86 -7.44 -1.22
CA SER A 426 19.53 -6.13 -1.11
C SER A 426 18.58 -5.07 -0.54
N ILE A 427 17.26 -5.18 -0.76
CA ILE A 427 16.27 -4.32 -0.09
C ILE A 427 16.33 -4.47 1.44
N LEU A 428 16.33 -5.72 1.94
CA LEU A 428 16.47 -5.98 3.39
C LEU A 428 17.79 -5.42 3.93
N GLU A 429 18.89 -5.60 3.20
CA GLU A 429 20.19 -5.05 3.58
C GLU A 429 20.15 -3.51 3.69
N HIS A 430 19.52 -2.83 2.72
CA HIS A 430 19.34 -1.38 2.78
C HIS A 430 18.54 -0.92 4.00
N TYR A 431 17.42 -1.57 4.33
CA TYR A 431 16.68 -1.27 5.56
C TYR A 431 17.59 -1.44 6.80
N LEU A 432 18.27 -2.58 6.94
CA LEU A 432 19.11 -2.84 8.12
C LEU A 432 20.30 -1.87 8.26
N LYS A 433 20.91 -1.45 7.14
CA LYS A 433 21.96 -0.42 7.12
C LYS A 433 21.39 0.94 7.49
N ALA A 434 20.32 1.38 6.83
CA ALA A 434 19.70 2.67 7.08
C ALA A 434 19.24 2.83 8.54
N LEU A 435 18.58 1.83 9.12
CA LEU A 435 18.17 1.83 10.54
C LEU A 435 19.33 1.74 11.53
N GLY A 436 20.47 1.21 11.08
CA GLY A 436 21.72 1.22 11.87
C GLY A 436 22.43 2.57 11.83
N ASN A 437 22.25 3.32 10.74
CA ASN A 437 22.90 4.60 10.49
C ASN A 437 22.07 5.78 10.99
N ALA A 438 20.80 5.60 11.33
CA ALA A 438 19.90 6.67 11.74
C ALA A 438 20.39 7.43 12.98
N THR A 439 20.26 8.75 12.93
CA THR A 439 20.81 9.66 13.93
C THR A 439 19.86 10.73 14.45
N ASP A 440 18.78 11.02 13.76
CA ASP A 440 17.79 12.00 14.19
C ASP A 440 16.39 11.41 14.01
N TYR A 441 16.05 11.01 12.78
CA TYR A 441 14.75 10.40 12.52
C TYR A 441 14.77 9.32 11.45
N VAL A 442 13.80 8.42 11.58
CA VAL A 442 13.40 7.48 10.55
C VAL A 442 11.93 7.72 10.24
N TYR A 443 11.62 7.89 8.96
CA TYR A 443 10.24 7.96 8.48
C TYR A 443 9.97 6.79 7.54
N MET A 444 8.90 6.05 7.83
CA MET A 444 8.43 4.92 7.04
C MET A 444 6.99 5.15 6.62
N GLU A 445 6.74 5.15 5.31
CA GLU A 445 5.38 5.10 4.78
C GLU A 445 5.23 3.79 4.02
N ASN A 446 4.48 2.85 4.60
CA ASN A 446 4.38 1.50 4.08
C ASN A 446 2.96 0.94 4.19
N GLN A 447 2.53 0.21 3.16
CA GLN A 447 1.23 -0.50 3.18
C GLN A 447 1.11 -1.48 4.34
N TYR A 448 2.19 -2.18 4.68
CA TYR A 448 2.26 -3.10 5.80
C TYR A 448 3.45 -2.79 6.69
N PHE A 449 3.25 -2.92 8.01
CA PHE A 449 4.27 -2.65 9.01
C PHE A 449 4.42 -3.85 9.98
N ARG A 450 5.02 -4.93 9.49
CA ARG A 450 4.93 -6.30 10.04
C ARG A 450 6.26 -7.05 10.01
N TYR A 451 7.36 -6.39 10.40
CA TYR A 451 8.68 -7.02 10.45
C TYR A 451 9.43 -6.63 11.74
N ALA A 452 9.18 -7.38 12.82
CA ALA A 452 9.68 -7.08 14.17
C ALA A 452 11.21 -6.89 14.26
N GLY A 453 11.99 -7.53 13.38
CA GLY A 453 13.44 -7.33 13.31
C GLY A 453 13.87 -5.87 13.04
N PHE A 454 13.00 -5.05 12.42
CA PHE A 454 13.26 -3.62 12.27
C PHE A 454 13.07 -2.84 13.57
N ALA A 455 12.08 -3.20 14.39
CA ALA A 455 11.90 -2.63 15.72
C ALA A 455 13.10 -2.96 16.62
N GLU A 456 13.55 -4.21 16.61
CA GLU A 456 14.75 -4.65 17.34
C GLU A 456 16.00 -3.87 16.91
N ARG A 457 16.20 -3.72 15.60
CA ARG A 457 17.32 -2.97 15.03
C ARG A 457 17.31 -1.52 15.51
N LEU A 458 16.17 -0.83 15.43
CA LEU A 458 16.03 0.57 15.86
C LEU A 458 16.24 0.74 17.36
N ARG A 459 15.67 -0.14 18.19
CA ARG A 459 15.90 -0.13 19.64
C ARG A 459 17.36 -0.29 19.99
N LYS A 460 18.04 -1.23 19.33
CA LYS A 460 19.48 -1.41 19.52
C LYS A 460 20.26 -0.15 19.11
N THR A 461 19.92 0.47 17.99
CA THR A 461 20.53 1.74 17.55
C THR A 461 20.34 2.84 18.60
N ALA A 462 19.11 3.05 19.06
CA ALA A 462 18.76 4.04 20.09
C ALA A 462 19.51 3.80 21.43
N GLN A 463 19.52 2.55 21.91
CA GLN A 463 20.22 2.17 23.14
C GLN A 463 21.73 2.42 23.04
N VAL A 464 22.36 2.05 21.92
CA VAL A 464 23.79 2.29 21.71
C VAL A 464 24.10 3.78 21.66
N ARG A 465 23.26 4.59 21.03
CA ARG A 465 23.40 6.05 21.01
C ARG A 465 23.32 6.65 22.42
N LYS A 466 22.29 6.25 23.18
CA LYS A 466 22.10 6.70 24.56
C LYS A 466 23.26 6.29 25.47
N ALA A 467 23.74 5.05 25.36
CA ALA A 467 24.89 4.55 26.12
C ALA A 467 26.20 5.28 25.78
N ARG A 468 26.32 5.86 24.58
CA ARG A 468 27.44 6.69 24.16
C ARG A 468 27.30 8.17 24.56
N GLY A 469 26.23 8.54 25.25
CA GLY A 469 25.96 9.93 25.66
C GLY A 469 25.61 10.85 24.49
N VAL A 470 25.10 10.32 23.38
CA VAL A 470 24.61 11.16 22.28
C VAL A 470 23.35 11.89 22.76
N PRO A 471 23.28 13.23 22.66
CA PRO A 471 22.12 14.00 23.11
C PRO A 471 20.92 13.78 22.17
N GLY A 472 19.72 13.88 22.74
CA GLY A 472 18.45 13.68 22.03
C GLY A 472 18.06 12.22 21.87
N ASP A 473 16.77 11.99 21.61
CA ASP A 473 16.23 10.68 21.26
C ASP A 473 16.30 10.45 19.73
N LEU A 474 16.21 9.20 19.30
CA LEU A 474 15.91 8.85 17.91
C LEU A 474 14.39 8.90 17.71
N TYR A 475 13.91 9.48 16.62
CA TYR A 475 12.48 9.58 16.33
C TYR A 475 12.06 8.64 15.20
N LEU A 476 10.99 7.88 15.39
CA LEU A 476 10.39 7.03 14.38
C LEU A 476 8.98 7.54 14.04
N PHE A 477 8.78 7.91 12.78
CA PHE A 477 7.48 8.29 12.22
C PHE A 477 7.02 7.19 11.26
N VAL A 478 5.83 6.64 11.50
CA VAL A 478 5.27 5.58 10.66
C VAL A 478 3.89 6.00 10.16
N VAL A 479 3.66 5.82 8.87
CA VAL A 479 2.35 5.93 8.23
C VAL A 479 2.03 4.58 7.58
N THR A 480 0.98 3.90 8.05
CA THR A 480 0.60 2.54 7.63
C THR A 480 -0.92 2.33 7.72
N ASN A 481 -1.43 1.35 6.99
CA ASN A 481 -2.83 0.92 7.13
C ASN A 481 -3.04 0.04 8.36
N THR A 482 -4.28 0.03 8.86
CA THR A 482 -4.77 -0.98 9.80
C THR A 482 -4.88 -2.35 9.13
N PRO A 483 -4.47 -3.46 9.79
CA PRO A 483 -4.61 -4.81 9.26
C PRO A 483 -6.07 -5.20 8.98
N ASP A 484 -6.26 -6.11 8.03
CA ASP A 484 -7.55 -6.58 7.50
C ASP A 484 -7.86 -8.06 7.81
N SER A 485 -6.92 -8.78 8.45
CA SER A 485 -7.05 -10.20 8.77
C SER A 485 -6.31 -10.59 10.05
N SER A 486 -6.72 -11.68 10.69
CA SER A 486 -6.17 -12.11 11.99
C SER A 486 -4.67 -12.41 11.96
N ASP A 487 -4.15 -13.08 10.93
CA ASP A 487 -2.72 -13.38 10.83
C ASP A 487 -1.88 -12.14 10.51
N ALA A 488 -2.42 -11.24 9.69
CA ALA A 488 -1.85 -9.91 9.48
C ALA A 488 -1.78 -9.11 10.78
N SER A 489 -2.81 -9.20 11.62
CA SER A 489 -2.85 -8.52 12.91
C SER A 489 -1.79 -9.07 13.88
N LYS A 490 -1.52 -10.38 13.91
CA LYS A 490 -0.47 -10.98 14.77
C LYS A 490 0.93 -10.44 14.47
N THR A 491 1.35 -10.45 13.20
CA THR A 491 2.69 -9.97 12.81
C THR A 491 2.84 -8.46 12.92
N THR A 492 1.73 -7.71 12.75
CA THR A 492 1.69 -6.27 13.07
C THR A 492 1.87 -6.05 14.57
N TYR A 493 1.20 -6.86 15.40
CA TYR A 493 1.30 -6.78 16.85
C TYR A 493 2.73 -7.03 17.36
N ASP A 494 3.44 -8.03 16.80
CA ASP A 494 4.84 -8.27 17.16
C ASP A 494 5.75 -7.07 16.83
N MET A 495 5.49 -6.40 15.69
CA MET A 495 6.17 -5.16 15.32
C MET A 495 5.86 -4.01 16.30
N MET A 496 4.58 -3.80 16.61
CA MET A 496 4.15 -2.75 17.56
C MET A 496 4.70 -3.00 18.96
N LYS A 497 4.64 -4.24 19.44
CA LYS A 497 5.23 -4.65 20.72
C LYS A 497 6.73 -4.43 20.74
N GLY A 498 7.41 -4.75 19.64
CA GLY A 498 8.83 -4.45 19.46
C GLY A 498 9.14 -2.98 19.70
N LEU A 499 8.21 -2.07 19.37
CA LEU A 499 8.30 -0.62 19.53
C LEU A 499 7.63 -0.06 20.80
N GLY A 500 7.03 -0.89 21.66
CA GLY A 500 6.28 -0.44 22.85
C GLY A 500 4.97 0.28 22.51
N GLN A 501 4.33 -0.10 21.40
CA GLN A 501 3.10 0.52 20.86
C GLN A 501 1.92 -0.47 20.77
N GLU A 502 2.03 -1.66 21.38
CA GLU A 502 1.06 -2.74 21.30
C GLU A 502 -0.35 -2.36 21.83
N GLN A 503 -0.45 -1.34 22.66
CA GLN A 503 -1.72 -0.82 23.18
C GLN A 503 -2.59 -0.18 22.09
N LEU A 504 -1.99 0.15 20.93
CA LEU A 504 -2.72 0.58 19.74
C LEU A 504 -3.42 -0.57 19.00
N MET A 505 -3.27 -1.81 19.51
CA MET A 505 -3.90 -3.01 18.98
C MET A 505 -4.81 -3.72 20.00
N PRO A 506 -5.83 -3.03 20.58
CA PRO A 506 -6.70 -3.61 21.59
C PRO A 506 -7.47 -4.86 21.10
N GLN A 507 -7.80 -4.97 19.81
CA GLN A 507 -8.49 -6.17 19.31
C GLN A 507 -7.58 -7.39 19.40
N VAL A 508 -6.31 -7.26 18.98
CA VAL A 508 -5.33 -8.34 19.13
C VAL A 508 -5.04 -8.65 20.59
N GLN A 509 -4.90 -7.63 21.45
CA GLN A 509 -4.68 -7.84 22.88
C GLN A 509 -5.84 -8.61 23.52
N ARG A 510 -7.08 -8.29 23.15
CA ARG A 510 -8.27 -9.03 23.59
C ARG A 510 -8.22 -10.47 23.12
N ASP A 511 -7.95 -10.72 21.85
CA ASP A 511 -7.93 -12.09 21.30
C ASP A 511 -6.84 -12.96 21.94
N LEU A 512 -5.66 -12.38 22.20
CA LEU A 512 -4.59 -13.06 22.93
C LEU A 512 -4.98 -13.36 24.38
N ALA A 513 -5.67 -12.44 25.07
CA ALA A 513 -6.15 -12.65 26.44
C ALA A 513 -7.21 -13.76 26.52
N HIS A 514 -8.13 -13.80 25.55
CA HIS A 514 -9.12 -14.88 25.46
C HIS A 514 -8.47 -16.24 25.22
N ASP A 515 -7.51 -16.33 24.28
CA ASP A 515 -6.78 -17.58 24.03
C ASP A 515 -6.01 -18.03 25.28
N LEU A 516 -5.32 -17.11 25.97
CA LEU A 516 -4.60 -17.42 27.20
C LEU A 516 -5.53 -18.00 28.29
N ARG A 517 -6.68 -17.36 28.51
CA ARG A 517 -7.70 -17.83 29.47
C ARG A 517 -8.23 -19.22 29.10
N GLU A 518 -8.52 -19.45 27.82
CA GLU A 518 -8.98 -20.76 27.32
C GLU A 518 -7.91 -21.85 27.55
N LYS A 519 -6.64 -21.57 27.25
CA LYS A 519 -5.55 -22.55 27.43
C LYS A 519 -5.26 -22.82 28.91
N ARG A 520 -5.33 -21.81 29.78
CA ARG A 520 -5.21 -21.98 31.24
C ARG A 520 -6.33 -22.88 31.79
N GLU A 521 -7.56 -22.69 31.32
CA GLU A 521 -8.70 -23.54 31.71
C GLU A 521 -8.55 -24.97 31.18
N GLN A 522 -8.14 -25.15 29.92
CA GLN A 522 -7.83 -26.48 29.36
C GLN A 522 -6.72 -27.19 30.15
N LEU A 523 -5.65 -26.47 30.50
CA LEU A 523 -4.56 -27.03 31.30
C LEU A 523 -5.06 -27.50 32.68
N LYS A 524 -5.89 -26.69 33.33
CA LYS A 524 -6.51 -27.03 34.61
C LYS A 524 -7.36 -28.29 34.49
N GLN A 525 -8.26 -28.35 33.50
CA GLN A 525 -9.13 -29.50 33.27
C GLN A 525 -8.36 -30.80 33.01
N VAL A 526 -7.29 -30.74 32.20
CA VAL A 526 -6.47 -31.93 31.91
C VAL A 526 -5.72 -32.41 33.16
N ARG A 527 -5.17 -31.48 33.97
CA ARG A 527 -4.49 -31.79 35.23
C ARG A 527 -5.42 -32.38 36.28
N GLU A 528 -6.64 -31.86 36.40
CA GLU A 528 -7.65 -32.33 37.35
C GLU A 528 -8.23 -33.70 36.95
N ASN A 529 -8.21 -34.06 35.66
CA ASN A 529 -8.83 -35.28 35.10
C ASN A 529 -7.81 -36.24 34.47
N LEU A 530 -6.67 -36.49 35.14
CA LEU A 530 -5.68 -37.46 34.67
C LEU A 530 -6.21 -38.90 34.74
N HIS A 531 -6.17 -39.60 33.61
CA HIS A 531 -6.65 -40.96 33.50
C HIS A 531 -5.72 -41.94 34.27
N PRO A 532 -6.26 -42.99 34.90
CA PRO A 532 -5.45 -43.99 35.60
C PRO A 532 -4.66 -44.91 34.66
N ASP A 533 -5.13 -45.12 33.42
CA ASP A 533 -4.40 -45.88 32.38
C ASP A 533 -3.09 -45.18 31.99
N PRO A 534 -1.91 -45.85 32.07
CA PRO A 534 -0.62 -45.26 31.76
C PRO A 534 -0.44 -44.75 30.31
N TYR A 535 -1.08 -45.39 29.32
CA TYR A 535 -0.98 -45.00 27.93
C TYR A 535 -1.78 -43.73 27.65
N VAL A 536 -3.00 -43.65 28.18
CA VAL A 536 -3.83 -42.44 28.09
C VAL A 536 -3.19 -41.28 28.87
N ARG A 537 -2.70 -41.56 30.08
CA ARG A 537 -1.99 -40.59 30.92
C ARG A 537 -0.80 -39.97 30.22
N ARG A 538 0.05 -40.77 29.55
CA ARG A 538 1.19 -40.26 28.79
C ARG A 538 0.77 -39.29 27.67
N GLY A 539 -0.34 -39.56 27.00
CA GLY A 539 -0.94 -38.63 26.04
C GLY A 539 -1.41 -37.32 26.68
N GLN A 540 -2.00 -37.39 27.87
CA GLN A 540 -2.41 -36.21 28.65
C GLN A 540 -1.20 -35.41 29.18
N GLU A 541 -0.13 -36.06 29.62
CA GLU A 541 1.12 -35.42 30.05
C GLU A 541 1.79 -34.67 28.89
N ASN A 542 1.89 -35.29 27.71
CA ASN A 542 2.36 -34.59 26.50
C ASN A 542 1.47 -33.38 26.14
N ASN A 543 0.15 -33.47 26.37
CA ASN A 543 -0.76 -32.35 26.16
C ASN A 543 -0.55 -31.23 27.19
N ILE A 544 -0.31 -31.58 28.46
CA ILE A 544 0.05 -30.63 29.53
C ILE A 544 1.30 -29.85 29.12
N GLU A 545 2.39 -30.52 28.76
CA GLU A 545 3.62 -29.84 28.33
C GLU A 545 3.38 -28.91 27.13
N ARG A 546 2.56 -29.35 26.17
CA ARG A 546 2.21 -28.53 25.00
C ARG A 546 1.37 -27.30 25.40
N LEU A 547 0.44 -27.44 26.33
CA LEU A 547 -0.39 -26.34 26.83
C LEU A 547 0.45 -25.35 27.64
N GLU A 548 1.35 -25.84 28.49
CA GLU A 548 2.30 -25.00 29.24
C GLU A 548 3.16 -24.16 28.31
N ARG A 549 3.77 -24.77 27.27
CA ARG A 549 4.55 -24.04 26.27
C ARG A 549 3.71 -22.98 25.54
N LYS A 550 2.45 -23.28 25.23
CA LYS A 550 1.55 -22.31 24.58
C LYS A 550 1.17 -21.15 25.50
N ILE A 551 0.94 -21.43 26.78
CA ILE A 551 0.65 -20.41 27.81
C ILE A 551 1.85 -19.49 27.96
N GLU A 552 3.06 -20.05 28.13
CA GLU A 552 4.31 -19.29 28.21
C GLU A 552 4.50 -18.39 26.98
N ALA A 553 4.30 -18.92 25.77
CA ALA A 553 4.38 -18.14 24.54
C ALA A 553 3.34 -17.00 24.45
N LEU A 554 2.13 -17.19 24.98
CA LEU A 554 1.09 -16.15 25.02
C LEU A 554 1.39 -15.08 26.07
N GLU A 555 1.91 -15.48 27.23
CA GLU A 555 2.39 -14.57 28.28
C GLU A 555 3.56 -13.73 27.76
N GLU A 556 4.51 -14.35 27.05
CA GLU A 556 5.59 -13.68 26.34
C GLU A 556 5.11 -12.73 25.25
N LYS A 557 3.88 -12.88 24.72
CA LYS A 557 3.25 -11.90 23.83
C LYS A 557 2.68 -10.68 24.55
N GLY A 558 2.79 -10.60 25.87
CA GLY A 558 2.49 -9.39 26.64
C GLY A 558 1.02 -9.28 27.06
N VAL A 559 0.35 -10.43 27.20
CA VAL A 559 -0.93 -10.50 27.90
C VAL A 559 -0.65 -10.40 29.41
N THR A 560 -0.72 -9.18 29.94
CA THR A 560 -0.53 -8.95 31.38
C THR A 560 -1.85 -9.04 32.13
N PRO A 561 -1.85 -9.20 33.47
CA PRO A 561 -3.08 -9.14 34.28
C PRO A 561 -3.90 -7.87 34.04
N GLU A 562 -3.24 -6.73 33.78
CA GLU A 562 -3.91 -5.47 33.45
C GLU A 562 -4.64 -5.56 32.09
N VAL A 563 -4.05 -6.24 31.10
CA VAL A 563 -4.69 -6.49 29.80
C VAL A 563 -5.90 -7.41 29.95
N GLU A 564 -5.77 -8.49 30.74
CA GLU A 564 -6.88 -9.41 31.04
C GLU A 564 -8.02 -8.67 31.76
N GLN A 565 -7.71 -7.82 32.74
CA GLN A 565 -8.71 -7.02 33.45
C GLN A 565 -9.39 -5.99 32.53
N ARG A 566 -8.62 -5.34 31.65
CA ARG A 566 -9.14 -4.27 30.78
C ARG A 566 -9.97 -4.80 29.61
N LEU A 567 -9.58 -5.94 29.02
CA LEU A 567 -10.13 -6.42 27.75
C LEU A 567 -10.70 -7.84 27.80
N GLY A 568 -10.39 -8.61 28.84
CA GLY A 568 -10.67 -10.05 28.88
C GLY A 568 -12.16 -10.41 28.94
N ASP A 569 -13.01 -9.51 29.42
CA ASP A 569 -14.46 -9.73 29.45
C ASP A 569 -15.20 -9.05 28.29
N LEU A 570 -14.49 -8.31 27.43
CA LEU A 570 -15.09 -7.64 26.26
C LEU A 570 -15.26 -8.60 25.08
N GLY A 571 -16.42 -8.53 24.44
CA GLY A 571 -16.68 -9.08 23.11
C GLY A 571 -16.02 -8.24 22.02
N ALA A 572 -15.74 -8.85 20.87
CA ALA A 572 -15.11 -8.17 19.73
C ALA A 572 -15.90 -6.93 19.24
N GLN A 573 -17.23 -6.94 19.39
CA GLN A 573 -18.12 -5.84 19.02
C GLN A 573 -18.05 -4.65 20.00
N GLU A 574 -17.51 -4.85 21.20
CA GLU A 574 -17.43 -3.82 22.24
C GLU A 574 -16.12 -3.03 22.17
N ILE A 575 -15.07 -3.58 21.53
CA ILE A 575 -13.76 -2.93 21.39
C ILE A 575 -13.84 -1.59 20.65
N PRO A 576 -14.61 -1.43 19.54
CA PRO A 576 -14.81 -0.11 18.94
C PRO A 576 -15.45 0.92 19.88
N GLY A 577 -16.25 0.47 20.85
CA GLY A 577 -16.89 1.32 21.86
C GLY A 577 -15.90 1.93 22.87
N LEU A 578 -14.68 1.39 23.00
CA LEU A 578 -13.64 1.95 23.86
C LEU A 578 -13.29 3.40 23.49
N ALA A 579 -13.41 3.75 22.21
CA ALA A 579 -13.16 5.10 21.71
C ALA A 579 -14.27 6.10 22.08
N LYS A 580 -15.52 5.63 22.26
CA LYS A 580 -16.70 6.49 22.47
C LYS A 580 -16.94 6.82 23.94
N ASN A 581 -16.45 5.97 24.84
CA ASN A 581 -16.68 6.09 26.27
C ASN A 581 -15.59 6.90 26.99
N THR A 582 -14.59 7.39 26.27
CA THR A 582 -13.51 8.20 26.80
C THR A 582 -13.80 9.68 26.57
N GLY A 583 -13.64 10.51 27.60
CA GLY A 583 -13.76 11.97 27.45
C GLY A 583 -12.73 12.54 26.49
N GLU A 584 -12.89 13.80 26.07
CA GLU A 584 -12.01 14.44 25.06
C GLU A 584 -10.50 14.35 25.40
N ASP A 585 -10.15 14.29 26.68
CA ASP A 585 -8.77 14.23 27.16
C ASP A 585 -8.34 12.84 27.67
N ASP A 586 -9.26 11.87 27.72
CA ASP A 586 -8.96 10.51 28.16
C ASP A 586 -8.80 9.63 26.91
N LYS A 587 -7.70 8.88 26.82
CA LYS A 587 -7.45 8.00 25.67
C LYS A 587 -7.59 6.56 26.13
N PRO A 588 -8.13 5.66 25.30
CA PRO A 588 -8.30 4.25 25.69
C PRO A 588 -6.98 3.46 25.76
N TYR A 589 -5.83 4.14 25.72
CA TYR A 589 -4.50 3.54 25.70
C TYR A 589 -3.47 4.44 26.41
N GLN A 590 -2.45 3.79 26.96
CA GLN A 590 -1.23 4.42 27.45
C GLN A 590 -0.04 3.74 26.76
N LEU A 591 0.74 4.53 26.01
CA LEU A 591 1.87 4.01 25.24
C LEU A 591 3.11 3.85 26.14
N ALA A 592 3.88 2.80 25.93
CA ALA A 592 5.11 2.58 26.68
C ALA A 592 6.22 3.50 26.17
N GLU A 593 7.04 4.02 27.08
CA GLU A 593 8.26 4.72 26.69
C GLU A 593 9.36 3.73 26.34
N VAL A 594 10.06 3.98 25.22
CA VAL A 594 11.25 3.23 24.84
C VAL A 594 12.48 4.10 25.05
N PRO A 595 13.43 3.72 25.94
CA PRO A 595 14.59 4.56 26.22
C PRO A 595 15.41 4.89 24.96
N GLY A 596 15.53 6.18 24.63
CA GLY A 596 16.31 6.64 23.49
C GLY A 596 15.55 6.63 22.15
N LEU A 597 14.28 6.20 22.13
CA LEU A 597 13.46 6.07 20.92
C LEU A 597 12.04 6.59 21.15
N LYS A 598 11.67 7.63 20.42
CA LYS A 598 10.29 8.16 20.39
C LYS A 598 9.59 7.66 19.14
N VAL A 599 8.38 7.13 19.28
CA VAL A 599 7.66 6.46 18.18
C VAL A 599 6.28 7.08 18.01
N VAL A 600 5.94 7.38 16.75
CA VAL A 600 4.59 7.72 16.32
C VAL A 600 4.19 6.77 15.19
N VAL A 601 3.03 6.13 15.36
CA VAL A 601 2.41 5.29 14.34
C VAL A 601 1.06 5.88 13.98
N ALA A 602 0.92 6.25 12.71
CA ALA A 602 -0.25 6.89 12.16
C ALA A 602 -0.84 6.09 11.00
N THR A 603 -2.12 6.35 10.75
CA THR A 603 -2.84 6.03 9.51
C THR A 603 -3.33 7.33 8.88
N LEU A 604 -3.86 7.26 7.67
CA LEU A 604 -4.37 8.43 6.96
C LEU A 604 -5.88 8.35 6.75
N ALA A 605 -6.53 9.51 6.83
CA ALA A 605 -7.95 9.66 6.54
C ALA A 605 -8.25 11.06 6.00
N THR A 606 -9.44 11.20 5.43
CA THR A 606 -10.02 12.46 4.96
C THR A 606 -11.40 12.61 5.55
N SER A 607 -11.91 13.84 5.55
CA SER A 607 -13.27 14.16 5.96
C SER A 607 -14.02 14.89 4.85
N ASP A 608 -15.33 14.98 4.99
CA ASP A 608 -16.17 15.94 4.29
C ASP A 608 -16.96 16.79 5.29
N PRO A 609 -16.81 18.13 5.29
CA PRO A 609 -15.87 18.94 4.51
C PRO A 609 -14.39 18.51 4.56
N ALA A 610 -13.66 18.78 3.48
CA ALA A 610 -12.25 18.38 3.33
C ALA A 610 -11.38 18.92 4.47
N PRO A 611 -10.32 18.21 4.89
CA PRO A 611 -9.52 18.64 6.03
C PRO A 611 -8.96 20.06 5.87
N GLY A 612 -9.12 20.88 6.90
CA GLY A 612 -8.72 22.30 6.87
C GLY A 612 -9.69 23.24 6.12
N SER A 613 -10.85 22.74 5.66
CA SER A 613 -11.93 23.61 5.16
C SER A 613 -12.43 24.54 6.26
N PRO A 614 -12.86 25.78 5.93
CA PRO A 614 -13.52 26.62 6.90
C PRO A 614 -14.79 25.94 7.42
N PRO A 615 -15.13 26.10 8.71
CA PRO A 615 -16.35 25.50 9.25
C PRO A 615 -17.56 26.00 8.47
N PRO A 616 -18.57 25.13 8.23
CA PRO A 616 -19.82 25.56 7.60
C PRO A 616 -20.44 26.69 8.43
N ALA A 617 -21.08 27.65 7.76
CA ALA A 617 -21.74 28.76 8.46
C ALA A 617 -22.84 28.20 9.38
N ARG A 618 -22.62 28.26 10.69
CA ARG A 618 -23.61 27.82 11.68
C ARG A 618 -24.85 28.69 11.58
N LEU A 619 -26.02 28.08 11.49
CA LEU A 619 -27.30 28.76 11.63
C LEU A 619 -27.43 29.25 13.09
N SER A 620 -28.25 30.28 13.35
CA SER A 620 -28.50 30.66 14.75
C SER A 620 -29.27 29.55 15.46
N ALA A 621 -29.12 29.43 16.78
CA ALA A 621 -29.84 28.42 17.56
C ALA A 621 -31.36 28.51 17.36
N GLU A 622 -31.92 29.71 17.17
CA GLU A 622 -33.34 29.88 16.85
C GLU A 622 -33.69 29.38 15.43
N ALA A 623 -32.80 29.56 14.46
CA ALA A 623 -32.98 29.08 13.10
C ALA A 623 -32.89 27.54 13.03
N GLU A 624 -31.92 26.92 13.71
CA GLU A 624 -31.80 25.45 13.81
C GLU A 624 -33.05 24.83 14.46
N ALA A 625 -33.51 25.41 15.57
CA ALA A 625 -34.72 24.97 16.26
C ALA A 625 -36.00 25.12 15.41
N ALA A 626 -36.13 26.21 14.63
CA ALA A 626 -37.25 26.42 13.71
C ALA A 626 -37.18 25.52 12.46
N LEU A 627 -35.97 25.12 12.06
CA LEU A 627 -35.74 24.26 10.91
C LEU A 627 -35.97 22.78 11.23
N GLY A 628 -35.77 22.37 12.50
CA GLY A 628 -35.76 20.95 12.88
C GLY A 628 -34.72 20.15 12.11
N ALA A 629 -33.71 20.84 11.56
CA ALA A 629 -32.65 20.23 10.77
C ALA A 629 -31.68 19.51 11.71
N PRO A 630 -31.29 18.27 11.41
CA PRO A 630 -30.26 17.59 12.20
C PRO A 630 -28.94 18.40 12.12
N PRO A 631 -28.09 18.34 13.15
CA PRO A 631 -26.76 18.94 13.09
C PRO A 631 -25.98 18.34 11.93
N LEU A 632 -25.30 19.19 11.14
CA LEU A 632 -24.41 18.76 10.07
C LEU A 632 -23.25 17.98 10.68
N LYS A 633 -23.14 16.70 10.34
CA LYS A 633 -22.06 15.82 10.79
C LYS A 633 -21.02 15.65 9.69
N ALA A 634 -19.76 15.59 10.09
CA ALA A 634 -18.68 15.30 9.18
C ALA A 634 -18.67 13.82 8.80
N ARG A 635 -18.33 13.54 7.54
CA ARG A 635 -18.19 12.18 7.02
C ARG A 635 -16.72 11.84 6.86
N TYR A 636 -16.32 10.61 7.13
CA TYR A 636 -14.89 10.23 7.10
C TYR A 636 -14.62 9.07 6.15
N LYS A 637 -13.43 9.09 5.52
CA LYS A 637 -12.92 7.99 4.68
C LYS A 637 -11.44 7.79 4.95
N HIS A 638 -11.00 6.54 5.02
CA HIS A 638 -9.57 6.24 5.08
C HIS A 638 -8.89 6.53 3.75
N ILE A 639 -7.65 7.01 3.83
CA ILE A 639 -6.74 7.11 2.70
C ILE A 639 -5.87 5.86 2.73
N TYR A 640 -5.97 5.03 1.71
CA TYR A 640 -5.23 3.78 1.65
C TYR A 640 -3.76 4.04 1.35
N VAL A 641 -2.88 3.68 2.28
CA VAL A 641 -1.43 3.84 2.14
C VAL A 641 -0.88 2.65 1.35
N HIS A 642 -0.44 2.85 0.12
CA HIS A 642 0.22 1.83 -0.70
C HIS A 642 1.69 2.13 -0.96
N SER A 643 2.23 3.25 -0.48
CA SER A 643 3.67 3.56 -0.54
C SER A 643 4.53 2.46 0.09
N LYS A 644 5.83 2.42 -0.26
CA LYS A 644 6.88 1.67 0.45
C LYS A 644 8.17 2.48 0.48
N LEU A 645 8.11 3.60 1.21
CA LEU A 645 9.15 4.60 1.34
C LEU A 645 9.84 4.51 2.70
N LEU A 646 11.16 4.67 2.69
CA LEU A 646 12.00 4.90 3.87
C LEU A 646 12.80 6.19 3.65
N LEU A 647 12.72 7.12 4.61
CA LEU A 647 13.59 8.30 4.73
C LEU A 647 14.37 8.23 6.05
N VAL A 648 15.63 8.62 6.02
CA VAL A 648 16.49 8.71 7.22
C VAL A 648 17.27 10.02 7.21
N ASP A 649 17.11 10.79 8.30
CA ASP A 649 17.90 11.99 8.67
C ASP A 649 18.02 13.09 7.60
N ASP A 650 17.08 13.23 6.66
CA ASP A 650 17.25 14.08 5.47
C ASP A 650 18.56 13.75 4.70
N LEU A 651 19.03 12.49 4.74
CA LEU A 651 20.27 12.04 4.10
C LEU A 651 20.06 10.88 3.13
N TYR A 652 19.11 10.00 3.42
CA TYR A 652 18.94 8.75 2.70
C TYR A 652 17.48 8.47 2.38
N THR A 653 17.25 7.96 1.17
CA THR A 653 15.95 7.53 0.68
C THR A 653 16.05 6.12 0.11
N LEU A 654 15.06 5.28 0.42
CA LEU A 654 14.78 4.03 -0.28
C LEU A 654 13.30 4.03 -0.67
N LEU A 655 13.02 3.93 -1.97
CA LEU A 655 11.69 3.62 -2.48
C LEU A 655 11.72 2.24 -3.15
N SER A 656 10.74 1.40 -2.86
CA SER A 656 10.65 0.07 -3.45
C SER A 656 9.21 -0.39 -3.66
N SER A 657 9.03 -1.57 -4.23
CA SER A 657 7.75 -2.28 -4.21
C SER A 657 7.55 -3.15 -2.95
N ALA A 658 8.59 -3.27 -2.10
CA ALA A 658 8.65 -4.20 -0.97
C ALA A 658 7.93 -3.67 0.27
N ASN A 659 6.91 -4.41 0.70
CA ASN A 659 6.22 -4.14 1.97
C ASN A 659 7.11 -4.50 3.16
N ILE A 660 6.90 -3.87 4.33
CA ILE A 660 7.61 -4.27 5.56
C ILE A 660 6.93 -5.51 6.12
N ASN A 661 7.25 -6.67 5.56
CA ASN A 661 6.84 -7.99 6.03
C ASN A 661 7.86 -9.05 5.59
N VAL A 662 7.74 -10.27 6.13
CA VAL A 662 8.67 -11.36 5.79
C VAL A 662 8.60 -11.72 4.29
N ARG A 663 7.41 -11.66 3.68
CA ARG A 663 7.21 -11.98 2.27
C ARG A 663 8.05 -11.09 1.34
N SER A 664 7.91 -9.78 1.38
CA SER A 664 8.65 -8.87 0.51
C SER A 664 10.15 -8.81 0.86
N MET A 665 10.53 -9.09 2.11
CA MET A 665 11.95 -9.08 2.51
C MET A 665 12.71 -10.36 2.10
N HIS A 666 12.03 -11.49 1.89
CA HIS A 666 12.68 -12.80 1.66
C HIS A 666 12.11 -13.63 0.50
N GLY A 667 10.87 -13.41 0.08
CA GLY A 667 10.09 -14.36 -0.73
C GLY A 667 9.48 -13.81 -2.01
N ASP A 668 8.90 -12.62 -2.01
CA ASP A 668 8.35 -12.01 -3.23
C ASP A 668 9.46 -11.36 -4.05
N SER A 669 9.30 -11.33 -5.38
CA SER A 669 10.25 -10.57 -6.18
C SER A 669 9.90 -9.09 -6.13
N GLU A 670 10.83 -8.27 -5.66
CA GLU A 670 10.66 -6.84 -5.42
C GLU A 670 11.77 -6.05 -6.12
N LEU A 671 11.51 -4.77 -6.38
CA LEU A 671 12.46 -3.84 -7.00
C LEU A 671 12.40 -2.51 -6.26
N GLY A 672 13.54 -1.85 -6.09
CA GLY A 672 13.63 -0.54 -5.49
C GLY A 672 14.85 0.22 -5.94
N ILE A 673 14.94 1.45 -5.48
CA ILE A 673 16.09 2.34 -5.67
C ILE A 673 16.44 3.03 -4.36
N ALA A 674 17.72 2.94 -4.00
CA ALA A 674 18.31 3.55 -2.83
C ALA A 674 19.20 4.72 -3.24
N GLN A 675 19.10 5.86 -2.54
CA GLN A 675 19.89 7.05 -2.82
C GLN A 675 20.22 7.84 -1.55
N PRO A 676 21.51 7.98 -1.18
CA PRO A 676 21.96 8.95 -0.18
C PRO A 676 22.03 10.36 -0.81
N ASN A 677 20.89 11.04 -0.89
CA ASN A 677 20.78 12.40 -1.41
C ASN A 677 20.01 13.29 -0.43
N PRO A 678 20.70 14.25 0.23
CA PRO A 678 20.06 15.09 1.23
C PRO A 678 18.97 16.01 0.71
N ASP A 679 19.10 16.48 -0.53
CA ASP A 679 18.11 17.40 -1.11
C ASP A 679 16.84 16.64 -1.50
N LEU A 680 16.98 15.40 -2.00
CA LEU A 680 15.84 14.53 -2.26
C LEU A 680 15.13 14.12 -0.96
N ALA A 681 15.87 13.63 0.03
CA ALA A 681 15.29 13.16 1.28
C ALA A 681 14.54 14.28 2.00
N ARG A 682 15.12 15.49 2.04
CA ARG A 682 14.47 16.68 2.60
C ARG A 682 13.24 17.10 1.83
N ALA A 683 13.33 17.21 0.51
CA ALA A 683 12.17 17.59 -0.31
C ALA A 683 10.99 16.62 -0.11
N MET A 684 11.28 15.31 -0.07
CA MET A 684 10.25 14.29 0.21
C MET A 684 9.67 14.41 1.62
N ARG A 685 10.50 14.64 2.65
CA ARG A 685 10.02 14.89 4.02
C ARG A 685 9.12 16.12 4.06
N GLU A 686 9.56 17.23 3.49
CA GLU A 686 8.83 18.49 3.51
C GLU A 686 7.48 18.38 2.81
N GLU A 687 7.43 17.74 1.65
CA GLU A 687 6.19 17.54 0.88
C GLU A 687 5.22 16.59 1.60
N LEU A 688 5.68 15.42 2.05
CA LEU A 688 4.82 14.42 2.69
C LEU A 688 4.34 14.88 4.07
N TRP A 689 5.23 15.39 4.92
CA TRP A 689 4.83 15.87 6.24
C TRP A 689 3.95 17.10 6.11
N GLY A 690 4.24 18.00 5.17
CA GLY A 690 3.37 19.13 4.83
C GLY A 690 1.96 18.68 4.43
N ALA A 691 1.84 17.65 3.60
CA ALA A 691 0.54 17.08 3.22
C ALA A 691 -0.19 16.44 4.43
N HIS A 692 0.55 15.77 5.31
CA HIS A 692 -0.03 15.04 6.45
C HIS A 692 -0.52 15.94 7.56
N VAL A 693 0.25 16.96 7.94
CA VAL A 693 -0.02 17.82 9.11
C VAL A 693 -0.26 19.29 8.78
N GLY A 694 -0.17 19.68 7.51
CA GLY A 694 -0.43 21.03 7.00
C GLY A 694 0.71 22.03 7.17
N ARG A 695 1.75 21.71 7.95
CA ARG A 695 2.94 22.55 8.19
C ARG A 695 4.10 21.73 8.72
N LEU A 696 5.30 22.29 8.66
CA LEU A 696 6.51 21.70 9.26
C LEU A 696 6.94 22.49 10.48
N ALA A 697 7.50 21.79 11.48
CA ALA A 697 8.20 22.42 12.58
C ALA A 697 9.72 22.44 12.34
N GLU A 698 10.43 23.28 13.09
CA GLU A 698 11.87 23.53 12.92
C GLU A 698 12.76 22.32 13.24
N THR A 699 12.35 21.49 14.22
CA THR A 699 13.14 20.35 14.69
C THR A 699 12.33 19.06 14.63
N THR A 700 13.01 17.92 14.60
CA THR A 700 12.38 16.60 14.62
C THR A 700 11.51 16.41 15.86
N GLU A 701 11.98 16.85 17.03
CA GLU A 701 11.20 16.84 18.28
C GLU A 701 9.90 17.64 18.17
N LYS A 702 9.95 18.88 17.67
CA LYS A 702 8.75 19.71 17.48
C LYS A 702 7.81 19.11 16.43
N ASN A 703 8.34 18.41 15.42
CA ASN A 703 7.50 17.69 14.47
C ASN A 703 6.84 16.48 15.13
N PHE A 704 7.53 15.76 16.00
CA PHE A 704 6.96 14.65 16.78
C PHE A 704 5.81 15.14 17.67
N GLU A 705 5.98 16.27 18.35
CA GLU A 705 4.91 16.92 19.13
C GLU A 705 3.74 17.34 18.24
N LEU A 706 4.02 17.98 17.09
CA LEU A 706 3.00 18.42 16.15
C LEU A 706 2.18 17.25 15.58
N TRP A 707 2.82 16.13 15.25
CA TRP A 707 2.12 14.94 14.76
C TRP A 707 1.18 14.37 15.83
N ASN A 708 1.66 14.28 17.08
CA ASN A 708 0.82 13.86 18.19
C ASN A 708 -0.36 14.81 18.39
N GLN A 709 -0.10 16.12 18.40
CA GLN A 709 -1.14 17.13 18.51
C GLN A 709 -2.19 16.99 17.40
N LYS A 710 -1.77 16.84 16.14
CA LYS A 710 -2.72 16.74 15.01
C LYS A 710 -3.59 15.48 15.05
N MET A 711 -3.01 14.36 15.45
CA MET A 711 -3.78 13.13 15.65
C MET A 711 -4.75 13.25 16.83
N ASP A 712 -4.38 14.00 17.88
CA ASP A 712 -5.25 14.25 19.03
C ASP A 712 -6.38 15.23 18.69
N ASP A 713 -6.09 16.30 17.93
CA ASP A 713 -7.07 17.24 17.40
C ASP A 713 -8.09 16.50 16.51
N ASN A 714 -7.61 15.62 15.62
CA ASN A 714 -8.48 14.83 14.75
C ASN A 714 -9.30 13.78 15.52
N TRP A 715 -8.77 13.23 16.62
CA TRP A 715 -9.54 12.36 17.51
C TRP A 715 -10.69 13.13 18.17
N LYS A 716 -10.42 14.33 18.70
CA LYS A 716 -11.45 15.20 19.29
C LYS A 716 -12.52 15.58 18.26
N ALA A 717 -12.09 15.96 17.05
CA ALA A 717 -13.00 16.25 15.95
C ALA A 717 -13.89 15.03 15.62
N GLN A 718 -13.31 13.83 15.57
CA GLN A 718 -14.07 12.60 15.32
C GLN A 718 -15.13 12.32 16.40
N VAL A 719 -14.79 12.49 17.68
CA VAL A 719 -15.74 12.31 18.81
C VAL A 719 -16.87 13.34 18.76
N ALA A 720 -16.57 14.55 18.27
CA ALA A 720 -17.52 15.65 18.13
C ALA A 720 -18.31 15.65 16.80
N ASP A 721 -18.12 14.64 15.93
CA ASP A 721 -18.66 14.61 14.57
C ASP A 721 -18.25 15.84 13.70
N GLU A 722 -17.07 16.42 13.93
CA GLU A 722 -16.52 17.58 13.23
C GLU A 722 -15.45 17.22 12.17
N PRO A 723 -15.27 18.03 11.10
CA PRO A 723 -14.28 17.74 10.07
C PRO A 723 -12.85 17.70 10.61
N PHE A 724 -12.00 16.88 9.97
CA PHE A 724 -10.59 16.81 10.36
C PHE A 724 -9.85 18.12 10.06
N THR A 725 -8.81 18.38 10.84
CA THR A 725 -7.90 19.51 10.62
C THR A 725 -6.71 19.15 9.74
N SER A 726 -6.48 17.85 9.52
CA SER A 726 -5.36 17.29 8.73
C SER A 726 -5.67 15.84 8.33
N HIS A 727 -4.83 15.21 7.49
CA HIS A 727 -5.04 13.82 7.08
C HIS A 727 -4.56 12.77 8.10
N LEU A 728 -3.90 13.19 9.17
CA LEU A 728 -3.21 12.29 10.10
C LEU A 728 -4.13 11.75 11.20
N LEU A 729 -4.23 10.44 11.33
CA LEU A 729 -4.90 9.76 12.45
C LEU A 729 -3.94 8.84 13.19
N ARG A 730 -4.17 8.65 14.50
CA ARG A 730 -3.43 7.62 15.25
C ARG A 730 -3.78 6.25 14.69
N PHE A 731 -2.78 5.40 14.52
CA PHE A 731 -3.05 3.98 14.25
C PHE A 731 -3.83 3.37 15.41
N TRP A 732 -4.91 2.64 15.10
CA TRP A 732 -5.76 1.98 16.09
C TRP A 732 -6.47 0.78 15.43
N ASP A 733 -6.27 -0.44 15.94
CA ASP A 733 -6.69 -1.67 15.21
C ASP A 733 -8.20 -1.94 15.15
N VAL A 734 -9.04 -1.08 15.72
CA VAL A 734 -10.50 -1.12 15.57
C VAL A 734 -11.09 -0.07 14.64
N THR A 735 -10.26 0.88 14.19
CA THR A 735 -10.53 1.69 13.00
C THR A 735 -9.93 0.96 11.81
N THR A 736 -10.57 -0.12 11.38
CA THR A 736 -10.17 -0.76 10.13
C THR A 736 -10.53 0.14 8.95
N PRO A 737 -9.80 0.09 7.82
CA PRO A 737 -10.17 0.77 6.57
C PRO A 737 -11.60 0.44 6.08
N TYR A 738 -12.21 -0.59 6.66
CA TYR A 738 -13.53 -1.14 6.37
C TYR A 738 -14.47 -1.10 7.59
N SER A 739 -14.10 -0.35 8.63
CA SER A 739 -14.87 -0.24 9.87
C SER A 739 -16.11 0.60 9.59
N GLN A 740 -17.28 0.01 9.81
CA GLN A 740 -18.60 0.65 9.76
C GLN A 740 -18.71 1.87 10.71
N ASN A 741 -17.69 2.11 11.55
CA ASN A 741 -17.67 3.19 12.55
C ASN A 741 -17.09 4.52 12.04
N LEU A 742 -16.61 4.61 10.79
CA LEU A 742 -16.15 5.87 10.20
C LEU A 742 -17.18 6.55 9.29
N THR A 743 -18.23 5.82 8.92
CA THR A 743 -19.45 6.40 8.36
C THR A 743 -20.41 6.65 9.52
N VAL A 744 -20.17 7.75 10.25
CA VAL A 744 -21.24 8.35 11.06
C VAL A 744 -22.10 9.14 10.09
N ASP A 745 -23.40 8.81 10.06
CA ASP A 745 -24.46 9.46 9.27
C ASP A 745 -24.46 10.98 9.41
#